data_AF-A0A7S3WG20-F1
#
_entry.id   AF-A0A7S3WG20-F1
#
_cell.length_a   1.000
_cell.length_b   1.000
_cell.length_c   1.000
_cell.angle_alpha   90.00
_cell.angle_beta   90.00
_cell.angle_gamma   90.00
#
_symmetry.space_group_name_H-M   'P 1'
#
loop_
_entity.id
_entity.type
_entity.pdbx_description
1 polymer ?
#
loop_
_entity_poly.entity_id
_entity_poly.type
_entity_poly.pdbx_seq_one_letter_code
_entity_poly.pdbx_strand_id
1 'polypeptide(L)'
;DAAGAARRGVDCAGFAPDASLYVLRVFTSKQASATDWFLEAFNHALHRRVHLINLAVGGPDYRDTPFVDKVSQLAAAGITIVSGAGNSGPGWGSLMNPADDAAVIGVAGLDKDGKLAAWSSRGMTLWEEPLGAGRAGVDVITHGEFWGADQHNACQHQWGTSVACPVVVGLLALLLSSLPERQRNTLLNPAALKQVVYAGSSPLPDYGWLEQGAGLLDAPATEAAARAFEPHASAVPSVLDLRPSVGCPYLWPLCDMPLYATMQPLFVNLTLLNSRSATAAFAAPPLWRPRAGGHALHVSFAYDDHRGLSAHRGFLGVRLSVSSSASGWAGEVEGELVITLVDTALAANGSAAAARPAGSPHSVVVPLRATVVPTPPRRKRLLFDTLHSSAYPNGFFPNDDLSQLSVELMDWNGDSPHTNYVPLYASLRASGFYVEVLRADLTSFDANLYGALLLLDPEEPFLPSEPAKLRADVTSRGLGLVVAADWHAPDLMASLDYTDEATKQRRVCGAGGANVPALNELLEPLGIGFGSQVYSGTYRLGGGAVAHLSGSSLRRFPAGGRLVSATLSRGVKRGDRWLGGEKGGREVPVLGLHTLPHGHGWVAALADASCLDDSVPPRATPRTTSCRAPLVALLSEMLEPPAGGEP
;
A
#
# COMPACT_ATOMS: atom_id res chain seq x y z
N ASP A 1 -3.23 -25.82 -14.63
CA ASP A 1 -4.62 -25.52 -15.04
C ASP A 1 -5.57 -26.12 -14.02
N ALA A 2 -6.50 -25.34 -13.44
CA ALA A 2 -7.38 -25.81 -12.36
C ALA A 2 -8.28 -26.98 -12.80
N ALA A 3 -8.62 -27.04 -14.10
CA ALA A 3 -9.47 -28.06 -14.71
C ALA A 3 -8.69 -29.07 -15.57
N GLY A 4 -7.38 -29.22 -15.36
CA GLY A 4 -6.56 -30.18 -16.10
C GLY A 4 -7.18 -31.57 -16.02
N ALA A 5 -7.67 -32.09 -17.16
CA ALA A 5 -8.38 -33.35 -17.23
C ALA A 5 -7.53 -34.45 -16.57
N ALA A 6 -8.09 -35.12 -15.56
CA ALA A 6 -7.49 -36.29 -14.93
C ALA A 6 -7.51 -37.47 -15.92
N ARG A 7 -6.65 -37.43 -16.95
CA ARG A 7 -6.30 -38.63 -17.70
C ARG A 7 -5.48 -39.51 -16.77
N ARG A 8 -5.96 -40.73 -16.50
CA ARG A 8 -5.19 -41.76 -15.78
C ARG A 8 -3.79 -41.85 -16.38
N GLY A 9 -2.76 -41.60 -15.58
CA GLY A 9 -1.34 -41.69 -15.98
C GLY A 9 -0.60 -40.37 -16.21
N VAL A 10 -1.18 -39.21 -15.86
CA VAL A 10 -0.46 -37.92 -15.81
C VAL A 10 -0.22 -37.54 -14.35
N ASP A 11 1.04 -37.39 -13.94
CA ASP A 11 1.45 -37.08 -12.55
C ASP A 11 1.05 -35.67 -12.05
N CYS A 12 0.39 -34.86 -12.88
CA CYS A 12 0.00 -33.46 -12.59
C CYS A 12 -1.46 -33.17 -12.99
N ALA A 13 -2.42 -33.92 -12.43
CA ALA A 13 -3.85 -33.70 -12.66
C ALA A 13 -4.33 -32.36 -12.06
N GLY A 14 -5.35 -31.74 -12.67
CA GLY A 14 -5.97 -30.52 -12.15
C GLY A 14 -6.87 -30.79 -10.94
N PHE A 15 -7.15 -29.73 -10.17
CA PHE A 15 -7.98 -29.80 -8.96
C PHE A 15 -9.44 -30.18 -9.26
N ALA A 16 -10.05 -29.59 -10.29
CA ALA A 16 -11.47 -29.75 -10.62
C ALA A 16 -11.65 -30.29 -12.06
N PRO A 17 -11.37 -31.59 -12.33
CA PRO A 17 -11.30 -32.14 -13.68
C PRO A 17 -12.63 -32.15 -14.44
N ASP A 18 -13.76 -32.10 -13.73
CA ASP A 18 -15.10 -32.10 -14.31
C ASP A 18 -15.70 -30.68 -14.44
N ALA A 19 -14.91 -29.64 -14.15
CA ALA A 19 -15.36 -28.26 -14.31
C ALA A 19 -15.45 -27.87 -15.80
N SER A 20 -16.50 -27.13 -16.16
CA SER A 20 -16.60 -26.53 -17.50
C SER A 20 -15.67 -25.32 -17.60
N LEU A 21 -14.70 -25.38 -18.52
CA LEU A 21 -13.71 -24.31 -18.73
C LEU A 21 -14.07 -23.43 -19.92
N TYR A 22 -13.97 -22.11 -19.71
CA TYR A 22 -14.03 -21.10 -20.77
C TYR A 22 -12.68 -20.38 -20.85
N VAL A 23 -12.02 -20.47 -22.01
CA VAL A 23 -10.72 -19.85 -22.23
C VAL A 23 -10.89 -18.62 -23.11
N LEU A 24 -10.64 -17.44 -22.54
CA LEU A 24 -10.74 -16.15 -23.22
C LEU A 24 -9.35 -15.55 -23.34
N ARG A 25 -8.83 -15.46 -24.56
CA ARG A 25 -7.47 -14.95 -24.80
C ARG A 25 -7.50 -13.43 -24.88
N VAL A 26 -6.85 -12.79 -23.90
CA VAL A 26 -6.72 -11.32 -23.79
C VAL A 26 -5.27 -10.84 -23.89
N PHE A 27 -4.37 -11.69 -24.38
CA PHE A 27 -2.95 -11.39 -24.56
C PHE A 27 -2.46 -11.69 -25.98
N THR A 28 -1.58 -10.82 -26.46
CA THR A 28 -0.76 -11.08 -27.63
C THR A 28 0.33 -12.12 -27.33
N SER A 29 1.03 -12.60 -28.36
CA SER A 29 2.21 -13.46 -28.18
C SER A 29 3.40 -12.74 -27.53
N LYS A 30 3.34 -11.42 -27.38
CA LYS A 30 4.35 -10.60 -26.68
C LYS A 30 3.95 -10.26 -25.24
N GLN A 31 2.92 -10.92 -24.70
CA GLN A 31 2.36 -10.66 -23.36
C GLN A 31 1.81 -9.24 -23.15
N ALA A 32 1.55 -8.50 -24.24
CA ALA A 32 0.80 -7.25 -24.19
C ALA A 32 -0.72 -7.52 -24.11
N SER A 33 -1.44 -6.68 -23.36
CA SER A 33 -2.90 -6.67 -23.23
C SER A 33 -3.44 -5.23 -23.26
N ALA A 34 -4.74 -5.09 -23.50
CA ALA A 34 -5.43 -3.81 -23.45
C ALA A 34 -6.79 -3.95 -22.75
N THR A 35 -7.26 -2.87 -22.13
CA THR A 35 -8.50 -2.86 -21.34
C THR A 35 -9.71 -3.28 -22.15
N ASP A 36 -9.82 -2.84 -23.41
CA ASP A 36 -10.91 -3.21 -24.31
C ASP A 36 -11.08 -4.73 -24.48
N TRP A 37 -9.98 -5.48 -24.57
CA TRP A 37 -10.01 -6.94 -24.67
C TRP A 37 -10.53 -7.60 -23.39
N PHE A 38 -10.16 -7.06 -22.21
CA PHE A 38 -10.73 -7.50 -20.94
C PHE A 38 -12.22 -7.20 -20.87
N LEU A 39 -12.66 -6.01 -21.29
CA LEU A 39 -14.08 -5.66 -21.31
C LEU A 39 -14.90 -6.63 -22.18
N GLU A 40 -14.40 -7.00 -23.36
CA GLU A 40 -15.05 -7.98 -24.23
C GLU A 40 -15.10 -9.38 -23.59
N ALA A 41 -13.99 -9.84 -23.02
CA ALA A 41 -13.94 -11.12 -22.32
C ALA A 41 -14.90 -11.17 -21.13
N PHE A 42 -14.96 -10.11 -20.33
CA PHE A 42 -15.87 -9.99 -19.20
C PHE A 42 -17.34 -9.93 -19.63
N ASN A 43 -17.65 -9.26 -20.74
CA ASN A 43 -18.99 -9.31 -21.33
C ASN A 43 -19.37 -10.72 -21.78
N HIS A 44 -18.43 -11.47 -22.35
CA HIS A 44 -18.65 -12.88 -22.68
C HIS A 44 -18.89 -13.72 -21.42
N ALA A 45 -18.12 -13.52 -20.36
CA ALA A 45 -18.28 -14.21 -19.08
C ALA A 45 -19.67 -13.96 -18.46
N LEU A 46 -20.15 -12.71 -18.48
CA LEU A 46 -21.51 -12.34 -18.09
C LEU A 46 -22.57 -13.05 -18.93
N HIS A 47 -22.40 -13.05 -20.25
CA HIS A 47 -23.33 -13.72 -21.17
C HIS A 47 -23.41 -15.23 -20.92
N ARG A 48 -22.27 -15.88 -20.66
CA ARG A 48 -22.18 -17.31 -20.35
C ARG A 48 -22.59 -17.65 -18.92
N ARG A 49 -22.79 -16.66 -18.05
CA ARG A 49 -23.12 -16.82 -16.63
C ARG A 49 -22.15 -17.74 -15.90
N VAL A 50 -20.86 -17.51 -16.11
CA VAL A 50 -19.82 -18.25 -15.38
C VAL A 50 -19.89 -17.92 -13.89
N HIS A 51 -19.53 -18.86 -13.02
CA HIS A 51 -19.58 -18.66 -11.57
C HIS A 51 -18.29 -18.02 -11.03
N LEU A 52 -17.14 -18.45 -11.57
CA LEU A 52 -15.81 -18.09 -11.12
C LEU A 52 -14.99 -17.57 -12.30
N ILE A 53 -14.19 -16.54 -12.07
CA ILE A 53 -13.17 -16.04 -13.01
C ILE A 53 -11.80 -16.18 -12.35
N ASN A 54 -10.90 -16.91 -13.01
CA ASN A 54 -9.48 -16.93 -12.69
C ASN A 54 -8.78 -15.83 -13.49
N LEU A 55 -8.42 -14.72 -12.83
CA LEU A 55 -7.74 -13.60 -13.45
C LEU A 55 -6.29 -13.55 -12.96
N ALA A 56 -5.45 -14.41 -13.55
CA ALA A 56 -4.04 -14.55 -13.16
C ALA A 56 -3.13 -13.44 -13.73
N VAL A 57 -3.63 -12.20 -13.78
CA VAL A 57 -2.94 -11.02 -14.31
C VAL A 57 -3.41 -9.74 -13.60
N GLY A 58 -2.52 -8.77 -13.50
CA GLY A 58 -2.83 -7.45 -12.99
C GLY A 58 -1.82 -6.40 -13.44
N GLY A 59 -2.09 -5.16 -13.07
CA GLY A 59 -1.21 -4.01 -13.28
C GLY A 59 -1.33 -3.01 -12.13
N PRO A 60 -0.47 -1.98 -12.08
CA PRO A 60 -0.47 -1.00 -10.99
C PRO A 60 -1.67 -0.03 -11.02
N ASP A 61 -2.38 0.06 -12.15
CA ASP A 61 -3.42 1.06 -12.38
C ASP A 61 -4.78 0.60 -11.83
N TYR A 62 -5.11 1.04 -10.62
CA TYR A 62 -6.43 0.86 -10.00
C TYR A 62 -7.44 1.98 -10.34
N ARG A 63 -7.07 2.96 -11.19
CA ARG A 63 -7.96 4.06 -11.60
C ARG A 63 -8.44 3.95 -13.05
N ASP A 64 -8.06 2.91 -13.77
CA ASP A 64 -8.70 2.51 -15.04
C ASP A 64 -10.19 2.21 -14.79
N THR A 65 -10.98 3.28 -14.83
CA THR A 65 -12.40 3.28 -14.45
C THR A 65 -13.20 2.29 -15.31
N PRO A 66 -13.04 2.22 -16.65
CA PRO A 66 -13.65 1.16 -17.45
C PRO A 66 -13.38 -0.26 -16.94
N PHE A 67 -12.14 -0.59 -16.58
CA PHE A 67 -11.77 -1.91 -16.09
C PHE A 67 -12.36 -2.19 -14.70
N VAL A 68 -12.17 -1.27 -13.75
CA VAL A 68 -12.64 -1.40 -12.35
C VAL A 68 -14.17 -1.44 -12.25
N ASP A 69 -14.87 -0.64 -13.05
CA ASP A 69 -16.33 -0.66 -13.12
C ASP A 69 -16.82 -2.00 -13.68
N LYS A 70 -16.10 -2.59 -14.64
CA LYS A 70 -16.44 -3.91 -15.19
C LYS A 70 -16.20 -5.03 -14.17
N VAL A 71 -15.11 -4.96 -13.39
CA VAL A 71 -14.85 -5.85 -12.25
C VAL A 71 -15.99 -5.76 -11.23
N SER A 72 -16.42 -4.54 -10.90
CA SER A 72 -17.56 -4.31 -10.01
C SER A 72 -18.88 -4.86 -10.57
N GLN A 73 -19.10 -4.72 -11.88
CA GLN A 73 -20.29 -5.27 -12.55
C GLN A 73 -20.33 -6.80 -12.50
N LEU A 74 -19.19 -7.46 -12.70
CA LEU A 74 -19.08 -8.92 -12.61
C LEU A 74 -19.44 -9.41 -11.20
N ALA A 75 -18.87 -8.78 -10.18
CA ALA A 75 -19.16 -9.12 -8.79
C ALA A 75 -20.64 -8.87 -8.43
N ALA A 76 -21.22 -7.75 -8.88
CA ALA A 76 -22.65 -7.47 -8.72
C ALA A 76 -23.55 -8.49 -9.45
N ALA A 77 -23.07 -9.13 -10.52
CA ALA A 77 -23.78 -10.19 -11.23
C ALA A 77 -23.63 -11.58 -10.56
N GLY A 78 -22.98 -11.67 -9.40
CA GLY A 78 -22.77 -12.91 -8.66
C GLY A 78 -21.53 -13.70 -9.11
N ILE A 79 -20.71 -13.13 -10.00
CA ILE A 79 -19.49 -13.78 -10.50
C ILE A 79 -18.33 -13.46 -9.56
N THR A 80 -17.72 -14.49 -8.98
CA THR A 80 -16.56 -14.31 -8.09
C THR A 80 -15.28 -14.27 -8.90
N ILE A 81 -14.53 -13.19 -8.77
CA ILE A 81 -13.23 -13.04 -9.40
C ILE A 81 -12.17 -13.39 -8.37
N VAL A 82 -11.20 -14.20 -8.79
CA VAL A 82 -10.00 -14.51 -8.03
C VAL A 82 -8.82 -13.99 -8.84
N SER A 83 -7.93 -13.23 -8.22
CA SER A 83 -6.78 -12.62 -8.89
C SER A 83 -5.51 -12.78 -8.07
N GLY A 84 -4.37 -12.94 -8.75
CA GLY A 84 -3.07 -13.04 -8.10
C GLY A 84 -2.52 -11.66 -7.73
N ALA A 85 -1.93 -11.54 -6.53
CA ALA A 85 -1.44 -10.27 -5.98
C ALA A 85 -0.36 -9.56 -6.82
N GLY A 86 0.40 -10.32 -7.59
CA GLY A 86 1.53 -9.85 -8.41
C GLY A 86 2.84 -10.53 -8.02
N ASN A 87 3.84 -10.42 -8.88
CA ASN A 87 5.15 -11.06 -8.70
C ASN A 87 6.29 -10.04 -8.48
N SER A 88 5.96 -8.84 -8.01
CA SER A 88 6.90 -7.72 -7.84
C SER A 88 7.36 -7.55 -6.38
N GLY A 89 7.18 -8.56 -5.54
CA GLY A 89 7.76 -8.60 -4.19
C GLY A 89 9.30 -8.75 -4.21
N PRO A 90 9.97 -8.60 -3.05
CA PRO A 90 9.40 -8.51 -1.71
C PRO A 90 9.15 -7.08 -1.24
N GLY A 91 9.38 -6.08 -2.09
CA GLY A 91 9.15 -4.67 -1.77
C GLY A 91 7.71 -4.42 -1.31
N TRP A 92 7.55 -3.49 -0.39
CA TRP A 92 6.24 -3.11 0.13
C TRP A 92 5.55 -2.11 -0.82
N GLY A 93 4.23 -2.21 -0.96
CA GLY A 93 3.48 -1.39 -1.93
C GLY A 93 3.50 -1.98 -3.34
N SER A 94 3.85 -3.26 -3.50
CA SER A 94 4.05 -3.90 -4.80
C SER A 94 2.81 -4.60 -5.38
N LEU A 95 1.63 -4.35 -4.79
CA LEU A 95 0.38 -5.00 -5.15
C LEU A 95 -0.11 -4.59 -6.54
N MET A 96 -0.85 -5.47 -7.19
CA MET A 96 -1.43 -5.24 -8.51
C MET A 96 -2.96 -5.30 -8.49
N ASN A 97 -3.56 -4.41 -9.28
CA ASN A 97 -4.98 -4.41 -9.59
C ASN A 97 -5.34 -5.51 -10.61
N PRO A 98 -6.45 -6.24 -10.46
CA PRO A 98 -7.52 -6.04 -9.48
C PRO A 98 -7.44 -6.94 -8.24
N ALA A 99 -6.29 -7.56 -7.95
CA ALA A 99 -6.17 -8.40 -6.74
C ALA A 99 -6.34 -7.59 -5.45
N ASP A 100 -6.01 -6.30 -5.49
CA ASP A 100 -6.15 -5.34 -4.40
C ASP A 100 -7.55 -4.70 -4.29
N ASP A 101 -8.50 -5.05 -5.17
CA ASP A 101 -9.88 -4.59 -5.10
C ASP A 101 -10.68 -5.41 -4.08
N ALA A 102 -11.41 -4.74 -3.18
CA ALA A 102 -12.29 -5.40 -2.21
C ALA A 102 -13.32 -6.37 -2.83
N ALA A 103 -13.72 -6.16 -4.09
CA ALA A 103 -14.63 -7.04 -4.82
C ALA A 103 -14.04 -8.39 -5.22
N VAL A 104 -12.70 -8.49 -5.26
CA VAL A 104 -11.94 -9.61 -5.80
C VAL A 104 -11.35 -10.40 -4.64
N ILE A 105 -11.19 -11.72 -4.81
CA ILE A 105 -10.38 -12.53 -3.90
C ILE A 105 -8.92 -12.43 -4.35
N GLY A 106 -8.14 -11.59 -3.67
CA GLY A 106 -6.72 -11.40 -3.90
C GLY A 106 -5.88 -12.52 -3.28
N VAL A 107 -4.96 -13.10 -4.06
CA VAL A 107 -4.20 -14.30 -3.68
C VAL A 107 -2.69 -14.06 -3.70
N ALA A 108 -2.05 -14.20 -2.54
CA ALA A 108 -0.60 -14.25 -2.39
C ALA A 108 -0.05 -15.68 -2.57
N GLY A 109 1.27 -15.81 -2.78
CA GLY A 109 1.94 -17.09 -3.05
C GLY A 109 3.00 -17.48 -2.03
N LEU A 110 2.96 -18.74 -1.58
CA LEU A 110 4.06 -19.40 -0.86
C LEU A 110 5.08 -20.02 -1.83
N ASP A 111 6.33 -20.07 -1.38
CA ASP A 111 7.39 -20.85 -2.02
C ASP A 111 7.27 -22.35 -1.67
N LYS A 112 8.14 -23.17 -2.27
CA LYS A 112 8.26 -24.62 -1.98
C LYS A 112 8.51 -24.97 -0.51
N ASP A 113 9.03 -24.05 0.29
CA ASP A 113 9.35 -24.27 1.71
C ASP A 113 8.20 -23.85 2.63
N GLY A 114 7.05 -23.43 2.06
CA GLY A 114 5.87 -23.01 2.80
C GLY A 114 6.00 -21.61 3.41
N LYS A 115 6.96 -20.82 2.95
CA LYS A 115 7.15 -19.42 3.37
C LYS A 115 6.55 -18.48 2.33
N LEU A 116 6.17 -17.27 2.75
CA LEU A 116 5.77 -16.23 1.80
C LEU A 116 6.90 -16.01 0.79
N ALA A 117 6.61 -16.28 -0.48
CA ALA A 117 7.63 -16.23 -1.50
C ALA A 117 8.16 -14.81 -1.64
N ALA A 118 9.47 -14.65 -1.84
CA ALA A 118 10.08 -13.33 -2.01
C ALA A 118 9.44 -12.55 -3.18
N TRP A 119 9.11 -13.24 -4.27
CA TRP A 119 8.46 -12.64 -5.43
C TRP A 119 6.99 -12.26 -5.19
N SER A 120 6.31 -12.79 -4.17
CA SER A 120 4.88 -12.50 -3.96
C SER A 120 4.71 -11.04 -3.54
N SER A 121 3.90 -10.31 -4.31
CA SER A 121 3.55 -8.92 -3.99
C SER A 121 2.79 -8.79 -2.67
N ARG A 122 2.98 -7.66 -1.98
CA ARG A 122 2.46 -7.42 -0.62
C ARG A 122 2.32 -5.93 -0.30
N GLY A 123 1.58 -5.63 0.75
CA GLY A 123 1.42 -4.30 1.30
C GLY A 123 -0.03 -3.89 1.46
N MET A 124 -0.23 -2.60 1.70
CA MET A 124 -1.56 -2.02 1.77
C MET A 124 -2.05 -1.56 0.39
N THR A 125 -3.37 -1.50 0.21
CA THR A 125 -3.98 -0.92 -0.99
C THR A 125 -3.69 0.58 -1.06
N LEU A 126 -3.42 1.12 -2.25
CA LEU A 126 -3.22 2.57 -2.47
C LEU A 126 -4.51 3.32 -2.81
N TRP A 127 -5.65 2.62 -2.87
CA TRP A 127 -6.95 3.17 -3.25
C TRP A 127 -7.41 4.34 -2.39
N GLU A 128 -7.02 4.36 -1.12
CA GLU A 128 -7.43 5.37 -0.15
C GLU A 128 -6.34 6.42 0.13
N GLU A 129 -5.11 6.23 -0.33
CA GLU A 129 -4.05 7.23 -0.19
C GLU A 129 -4.31 8.42 -1.16
N PRO A 130 -3.89 9.64 -0.80
CA PRO A 130 -3.18 10.03 0.43
C PRO A 130 -4.11 10.33 1.63
N LEU A 131 -5.43 10.29 1.47
CA LEU A 131 -6.39 10.84 2.45
C LEU A 131 -6.91 9.82 3.47
N GLY A 132 -6.67 8.53 3.26
CA GLY A 132 -7.10 7.42 4.11
C GLY A 132 -5.93 6.47 4.42
N ALA A 133 -6.25 5.35 5.04
CA ALA A 133 -5.28 4.28 5.29
C ALA A 133 -5.55 3.11 4.35
N GLY A 134 -4.51 2.54 3.75
CA GLY A 134 -4.69 1.36 2.90
C GLY A 134 -5.30 0.16 3.66
N ARG A 135 -6.00 -0.69 2.93
CA ARG A 135 -6.54 -1.98 3.40
C ARG A 135 -5.50 -3.09 3.18
N ALA A 136 -5.71 -4.28 3.75
CA ALA A 136 -4.99 -5.46 3.27
C ALA A 136 -5.31 -5.68 1.78
N GLY A 137 -4.29 -5.67 0.93
CA GLY A 137 -4.48 -5.83 -0.52
C GLY A 137 -4.44 -7.26 -1.01
N VAL A 138 -4.37 -8.24 -0.10
CA VAL A 138 -4.58 -9.66 -0.38
C VAL A 138 -5.54 -10.23 0.65
N ASP A 139 -6.31 -11.24 0.25
CA ASP A 139 -7.30 -11.87 1.12
C ASP A 139 -6.79 -13.15 1.75
N VAL A 140 -6.01 -13.93 1.00
CA VAL A 140 -5.47 -15.22 1.41
C VAL A 140 -4.13 -15.51 0.76
N ILE A 141 -3.41 -16.45 1.34
CA ILE A 141 -2.19 -17.02 0.77
C ILE A 141 -2.35 -18.52 0.53
N THR A 142 -1.74 -19.02 -0.54
CA THR A 142 -1.69 -20.46 -0.85
C THR A 142 -0.38 -20.81 -1.57
N HIS A 143 -0.16 -22.08 -1.86
CA HIS A 143 1.02 -22.53 -2.59
C HIS A 143 1.08 -21.91 -3.99
N GLY A 144 2.15 -21.17 -4.25
CA GLY A 144 2.40 -20.52 -5.53
C GLY A 144 3.50 -21.18 -6.36
N GLU A 145 4.00 -22.34 -5.94
CA GLU A 145 4.97 -23.16 -6.66
C GLU A 145 4.43 -24.60 -6.77
N PHE A 146 4.24 -25.11 -7.99
CA PHE A 146 3.78 -26.48 -8.21
C PHE A 146 4.26 -27.07 -9.55
N TRP A 147 4.07 -28.38 -9.71
CA TRP A 147 4.24 -29.09 -10.97
C TRP A 147 2.92 -29.11 -11.74
N GLY A 148 2.89 -28.43 -12.90
CA GLY A 148 1.70 -28.29 -13.74
C GLY A 148 1.95 -28.77 -15.16
N ALA A 149 0.91 -29.24 -15.83
CA ALA A 149 0.99 -29.61 -17.24
C ALA A 149 1.28 -28.39 -18.13
N ASP A 150 2.21 -28.53 -19.08
CA ASP A 150 2.45 -27.58 -20.15
C ASP A 150 1.54 -27.84 -21.37
N GLN A 151 1.70 -27.04 -22.42
CA GLN A 151 0.98 -27.17 -23.69
C GLN A 151 1.21 -28.52 -24.43
N HIS A 152 2.21 -29.30 -24.01
CA HIS A 152 2.55 -30.62 -24.53
C HIS A 152 2.18 -31.75 -23.54
N ASN A 153 1.45 -31.44 -22.46
CA ASN A 153 1.10 -32.34 -21.36
C ASN A 153 2.30 -32.89 -20.58
N ALA A 154 3.46 -32.23 -20.63
CA ALA A 154 4.58 -32.54 -19.75
C ALA A 154 4.43 -31.79 -18.42
N CYS A 155 4.72 -32.45 -17.31
CA CYS A 155 4.80 -31.81 -16.00
C CYS A 155 6.01 -30.89 -15.94
N GLN A 156 5.77 -29.59 -15.75
CA GLN A 156 6.81 -28.59 -15.55
C GLN A 156 6.61 -27.86 -14.23
N HIS A 157 7.72 -27.49 -13.60
CA HIS A 157 7.70 -26.64 -12.41
C HIS A 157 7.29 -25.21 -12.81
N GLN A 158 6.27 -24.68 -12.15
CA GLN A 158 5.71 -23.35 -12.37
C GLN A 158 5.67 -22.59 -11.05
N TRP A 159 5.84 -21.26 -11.10
CA TRP A 159 5.82 -20.40 -9.92
C TRP A 159 5.10 -19.08 -10.21
N GLY A 160 4.60 -18.43 -9.17
CA GLY A 160 4.00 -17.09 -9.21
C GLY A 160 2.59 -17.02 -8.59
N THR A 161 2.08 -15.82 -8.39
CA THR A 161 0.68 -15.64 -7.98
C THR A 161 -0.29 -16.09 -9.07
N SER A 162 0.14 -16.08 -10.35
CA SER A 162 -0.57 -16.67 -11.48
C SER A 162 -0.77 -18.19 -11.36
N VAL A 163 0.04 -18.83 -10.50
CA VAL A 163 -0.01 -20.26 -10.15
C VAL A 163 -0.83 -20.46 -8.87
N ALA A 164 -0.70 -19.57 -7.87
CA ALA A 164 -1.51 -19.61 -6.65
C ALA A 164 -3.02 -19.35 -6.91
N CYS A 165 -3.35 -18.37 -7.74
CA CYS A 165 -4.72 -17.98 -8.09
C CYS A 165 -5.61 -19.17 -8.55
N PRO A 166 -5.20 -20.02 -9.52
CA PRO A 166 -6.01 -21.15 -9.95
C PRO A 166 -6.16 -22.26 -8.89
N VAL A 167 -5.30 -22.33 -7.86
CA VAL A 167 -5.49 -23.25 -6.72
C VAL A 167 -6.77 -22.87 -5.97
N VAL A 168 -6.95 -21.58 -5.68
CA VAL A 168 -8.15 -21.06 -5.00
C VAL A 168 -9.38 -21.29 -5.87
N VAL A 169 -9.33 -20.96 -7.16
CA VAL A 169 -10.46 -21.19 -8.09
C VAL A 169 -10.83 -22.68 -8.18
N GLY A 170 -9.83 -23.56 -8.24
CA GLY A 170 -10.03 -25.01 -8.25
C GLY A 170 -10.71 -25.50 -6.98
N LEU A 171 -10.25 -25.04 -5.81
CA LEU A 171 -10.88 -25.36 -4.53
C LEU A 171 -12.34 -24.88 -4.48
N LEU A 172 -12.61 -23.63 -4.88
CA LEU A 172 -13.98 -23.10 -4.88
C LEU A 172 -14.89 -23.84 -5.85
N ALA A 173 -14.38 -24.27 -7.01
CA ALA A 173 -15.15 -25.08 -7.96
C ALA A 173 -15.49 -26.47 -7.39
N LEU A 174 -14.54 -27.13 -6.73
CA LEU A 174 -14.77 -28.40 -6.02
C LEU A 174 -15.77 -28.24 -4.87
N LEU A 175 -15.61 -27.17 -4.09
CA LEU A 175 -16.48 -26.85 -2.98
C LEU A 175 -17.92 -26.70 -3.46
N LEU A 176 -18.14 -25.84 -4.46
CA LEU A 176 -19.47 -25.58 -5.02
C LEU A 176 -20.10 -26.84 -5.63
N SER A 177 -19.31 -27.73 -6.25
CA SER A 177 -19.83 -28.97 -6.82
C SER A 177 -20.25 -30.00 -5.76
N SER A 178 -19.61 -29.97 -4.59
CA SER A 178 -19.89 -30.89 -3.47
C SER A 178 -21.15 -30.55 -2.66
N LEU A 179 -21.71 -29.35 -2.84
CA LEU A 179 -22.82 -28.83 -2.05
C LEU A 179 -24.19 -29.07 -2.71
N PRO A 180 -25.25 -29.33 -1.91
CA PRO A 180 -26.62 -29.32 -2.40
C PRO A 180 -26.96 -28.02 -3.13
N GLU A 181 -27.79 -28.09 -4.16
CA GLU A 181 -28.12 -26.95 -5.01
C GLU A 181 -28.56 -25.70 -4.23
N ARG A 182 -29.37 -25.88 -3.18
CA ARG A 182 -29.82 -24.77 -2.34
C ARG A 182 -28.66 -24.06 -1.65
N GLN A 183 -27.74 -24.80 -1.03
CA GLN A 183 -26.57 -24.24 -0.36
C GLN A 183 -25.59 -23.65 -1.37
N ARG A 184 -25.36 -24.33 -2.49
CA ARG A 184 -24.55 -23.82 -3.60
C ARG A 184 -25.08 -22.47 -4.08
N ASN A 185 -26.37 -22.33 -4.32
CA ASN A 185 -26.97 -21.08 -4.79
C ASN A 185 -26.84 -19.94 -3.77
N THR A 186 -26.83 -20.24 -2.47
CA THR A 186 -26.52 -19.26 -1.42
C THR A 186 -25.07 -18.78 -1.49
N LEU A 187 -24.13 -19.66 -1.85
CA LEU A 187 -22.71 -19.34 -1.99
C LEU A 187 -22.33 -18.77 -3.36
N LEU A 188 -23.20 -18.79 -4.38
CA LEU A 188 -22.95 -18.11 -5.65
C LEU A 188 -23.12 -16.58 -5.52
N ASN A 189 -22.34 -16.01 -4.60
CA ASN A 189 -22.26 -14.62 -4.21
C ASN A 189 -20.81 -14.33 -3.80
N PRO A 190 -20.14 -13.31 -4.39
CA PRO A 190 -18.76 -12.97 -4.06
C PRO A 190 -18.52 -12.71 -2.57
N ALA A 191 -19.42 -12.00 -1.89
CA ALA A 191 -19.30 -11.73 -0.46
C ALA A 191 -19.37 -13.02 0.37
N ALA A 192 -20.25 -13.96 -0.02
CA ALA A 192 -20.39 -15.24 0.66
C ALA A 192 -19.13 -16.12 0.51
N LEU A 193 -18.61 -16.25 -0.72
CA LEU A 193 -17.39 -17.02 -0.96
C LEU A 193 -16.19 -16.39 -0.27
N LYS A 194 -16.09 -15.06 -0.26
CA LYS A 194 -15.03 -14.34 0.46
C LYS A 194 -15.11 -14.59 1.98
N GLN A 195 -16.31 -14.53 2.57
CA GLN A 195 -16.54 -14.88 3.99
C GLN A 195 -16.14 -16.33 4.31
N VAL A 196 -16.50 -17.29 3.44
CA VAL A 196 -16.13 -18.71 3.58
C VAL A 196 -14.61 -18.89 3.49
N VAL A 197 -13.96 -18.22 2.54
CA VAL A 197 -12.51 -18.26 2.36
C VAL A 197 -11.78 -17.70 3.59
N TYR A 198 -12.22 -16.57 4.14
CA TYR A 198 -11.64 -16.04 5.38
C TYR A 198 -11.84 -16.98 6.56
N ALA A 199 -13.04 -17.56 6.71
CA ALA A 199 -13.33 -18.49 7.80
C ALA A 199 -12.55 -19.81 7.69
N GLY A 200 -12.18 -20.21 6.47
CA GLY A 200 -11.37 -21.40 6.19
C GLY A 200 -9.86 -21.15 6.15
N SER A 201 -9.40 -19.93 6.48
CA SER A 201 -7.98 -19.57 6.44
C SER A 201 -7.41 -19.38 7.84
N SER A 202 -6.12 -19.64 8.00
CA SER A 202 -5.41 -19.49 9.28
C SER A 202 -4.15 -18.66 9.14
N PRO A 203 -3.94 -17.63 9.98
CA PRO A 203 -2.72 -16.81 9.94
C PRO A 203 -1.46 -17.67 10.09
N LEU A 204 -0.50 -17.44 9.19
CA LEU A 204 0.87 -17.91 9.32
C LEU A 204 1.61 -17.09 10.39
N PRO A 205 2.53 -17.72 11.15
CA PRO A 205 3.40 -16.98 12.04
C PRO A 205 4.32 -16.05 11.26
N ASP A 206 4.79 -14.99 11.92
CA ASP A 206 5.80 -14.05 11.41
C ASP A 206 5.37 -13.12 10.25
N TYR A 207 4.13 -13.21 9.76
CA TYR A 207 3.62 -12.37 8.67
C TYR A 207 2.44 -11.49 9.10
N GLY A 208 2.40 -10.25 8.63
CA GLY A 208 1.28 -9.35 8.87
C GLY A 208 0.11 -9.55 7.90
N TRP A 209 -1.08 -9.07 8.24
CA TRP A 209 -2.28 -9.08 7.38
C TRP A 209 -2.07 -8.40 6.02
N LEU A 210 -1.17 -7.42 5.92
CA LEU A 210 -0.79 -6.78 4.65
C LEU A 210 0.03 -7.70 3.73
N GLU A 211 0.54 -8.82 4.24
CA GLU A 211 1.31 -9.81 3.47
C GLU A 211 0.51 -11.08 3.15
N GLN A 212 -0.35 -11.50 4.08
CA GLN A 212 -1.03 -12.80 4.00
C GLN A 212 -2.56 -12.73 4.02
N GLY A 213 -3.16 -11.56 4.21
CA GLY A 213 -4.60 -11.44 4.42
C GLY A 213 -5.03 -12.27 5.64
N ALA A 214 -6.07 -13.09 5.50
CA ALA A 214 -6.53 -14.03 6.54
C ALA A 214 -5.61 -15.23 6.76
N GLY A 215 -4.56 -15.38 5.96
CA GLY A 215 -3.57 -16.44 6.10
C GLY A 215 -3.76 -17.60 5.13
N LEU A 216 -3.16 -18.73 5.49
CA LEU A 216 -3.09 -19.91 4.64
C LEU A 216 -4.47 -20.54 4.48
N LEU A 217 -4.88 -20.70 3.23
CA LEU A 217 -6.13 -21.34 2.86
C LEU A 217 -6.08 -22.85 3.16
N ASP A 218 -7.02 -23.32 3.99
CA ASP A 218 -7.17 -24.73 4.34
C ASP A 218 -8.45 -25.31 3.72
N ALA A 219 -8.31 -26.31 2.84
CA ALA A 219 -9.43 -26.86 2.08
C ALA A 219 -10.49 -27.54 2.97
N PRO A 220 -10.15 -28.45 3.92
CA PRO A 220 -11.13 -29.01 4.86
C PRO A 220 -11.87 -27.95 5.70
N ALA A 221 -11.16 -26.96 6.24
CA ALA A 221 -11.76 -25.89 7.05
C ALA A 221 -12.68 -25.01 6.19
N THR A 222 -12.27 -24.70 4.96
CA THR A 222 -13.11 -23.97 3.99
C THR A 222 -14.39 -24.74 3.65
N GLU A 223 -14.30 -26.07 3.48
CA GLU A 223 -15.49 -26.91 3.26
C GLU A 223 -16.41 -26.92 4.47
N ALA A 224 -15.86 -27.08 5.68
CA ALA A 224 -16.64 -27.03 6.91
C ALA A 224 -17.35 -25.68 7.08
N ALA A 225 -16.64 -24.58 6.81
CA ALA A 225 -17.19 -23.22 6.85
C ALA A 225 -18.33 -23.05 5.83
N ALA A 226 -18.19 -23.58 4.62
CA ALA A 226 -19.21 -23.50 3.59
C ALA A 226 -20.48 -24.31 3.94
N ARG A 227 -20.32 -25.50 4.53
CA ARG A 227 -21.46 -26.35 4.95
C ARG A 227 -22.24 -25.73 6.11
N ALA A 228 -21.56 -24.99 6.98
CA ALA A 228 -22.15 -24.27 8.10
C ALA A 228 -22.55 -22.82 7.76
N PHE A 229 -22.38 -22.39 6.51
CA PHE A 229 -22.53 -20.99 6.12
C PHE A 229 -24.00 -20.56 6.15
N GLU A 230 -24.25 -19.49 6.90
CA GLU A 230 -25.51 -18.76 6.90
C GLU A 230 -25.25 -17.32 6.43
N PRO A 231 -26.06 -16.76 5.50
CA PRO A 231 -25.88 -15.40 5.02
C PRO A 231 -25.90 -14.36 6.15
N HIS A 232 -24.84 -13.55 6.22
CA HIS A 232 -24.64 -12.55 7.26
C HIS A 232 -23.80 -11.37 6.75
N ALA A 233 -23.83 -10.28 7.52
CA ALA A 233 -22.89 -9.18 7.35
C ALA A 233 -21.68 -9.37 8.27
N SER A 234 -20.49 -9.02 7.77
CA SER A 234 -19.23 -9.09 8.52
C SER A 234 -18.33 -7.91 8.16
N ALA A 235 -17.29 -7.69 8.96
CA ALA A 235 -16.25 -6.69 8.71
C ALA A 235 -14.87 -7.35 8.62
N VAL A 236 -13.99 -6.78 7.81
CA VAL A 236 -12.60 -7.19 7.66
C VAL A 236 -11.71 -5.97 7.88
N PRO A 237 -10.78 -6.00 8.85
CA PRO A 237 -10.60 -7.06 9.84
C PRO A 237 -11.81 -7.18 10.80
N SER A 238 -12.03 -8.37 11.35
CA SER A 238 -13.16 -8.65 12.26
C SER A 238 -12.89 -8.21 13.70
N VAL A 239 -11.62 -7.94 14.04
CA VAL A 239 -11.14 -7.45 15.34
C VAL A 239 -10.05 -6.40 15.09
N LEU A 240 -10.05 -5.34 15.89
CA LEU A 240 -9.01 -4.31 15.91
C LEU A 240 -8.21 -4.41 17.20
N ASP A 241 -7.18 -5.25 17.23
CA ASP A 241 -6.24 -5.32 18.34
C ASP A 241 -4.98 -4.51 18.03
N LEU A 242 -4.98 -3.26 18.48
CA LEU A 242 -3.93 -2.26 18.24
C LEU A 242 -2.89 -2.24 19.36
N ARG A 243 -2.93 -3.20 20.27
CA ARG A 243 -2.00 -3.25 21.40
C ARG A 243 -0.59 -3.56 20.91
N PRO A 244 0.42 -2.76 21.27
CA PRO A 244 1.79 -3.04 20.92
C PRO A 244 2.24 -4.39 21.47
N SER A 245 2.78 -5.21 20.60
CA SER A 245 3.40 -6.48 20.95
C SER A 245 4.67 -6.64 20.14
N VAL A 246 5.63 -7.42 20.66
CA VAL A 246 6.89 -7.67 19.96
C VAL A 246 6.56 -8.27 18.59
N GLY A 247 6.92 -7.53 17.53
CA GLY A 247 6.69 -7.95 16.14
C GLY A 247 5.29 -7.68 15.59
N CYS A 248 4.36 -7.07 16.35
CA CYS A 248 3.00 -6.68 15.90
C CYS A 248 2.37 -7.74 14.97
N PRO A 249 2.02 -8.92 15.53
CA PRO A 249 2.05 -10.21 14.84
C PRO A 249 1.06 -10.35 13.69
N TYR A 250 0.06 -9.47 13.59
CA TYR A 250 -0.95 -9.56 12.53
C TYR A 250 -1.35 -8.20 11.97
N LEU A 251 -1.80 -7.24 12.78
CA LEU A 251 -2.32 -5.96 12.29
C LEU A 251 -1.27 -4.88 11.98
N TRP A 252 -0.01 -5.24 11.71
CA TRP A 252 1.02 -4.27 11.33
C TRP A 252 0.56 -3.43 10.12
N PRO A 253 0.73 -2.09 10.12
CA PRO A 253 1.44 -1.26 11.10
C PRO A 253 0.59 -0.77 12.30
N LEU A 254 -0.71 -1.08 12.33
CA LEU A 254 -1.66 -0.52 13.29
C LEU A 254 -1.40 -0.93 14.75
N CYS A 255 -0.71 -2.05 14.98
CA CYS A 255 -0.29 -2.50 16.32
C CYS A 255 1.18 -2.24 16.65
N ASP A 256 1.91 -1.43 15.87
CA ASP A 256 3.35 -1.21 16.11
C ASP A 256 3.64 -0.14 17.18
N MET A 257 2.68 0.76 17.42
CA MET A 257 2.86 1.93 18.28
C MET A 257 1.65 2.15 19.20
N PRO A 258 1.86 2.46 20.50
CA PRO A 258 0.75 2.81 21.37
C PRO A 258 0.17 4.17 20.99
N LEU A 259 -1.09 4.39 21.36
CA LEU A 259 -1.77 5.67 21.14
C LEU A 259 -1.45 6.65 22.29
N TYR A 260 -1.49 7.94 22.03
CA TYR A 260 -1.28 8.97 23.05
C TYR A 260 -1.93 10.30 22.66
N ALA A 261 -2.18 11.18 23.64
CA ALA A 261 -2.80 12.47 23.36
C ALA A 261 -1.89 13.34 22.48
N THR A 262 -2.47 14.11 21.57
CA THR A 262 -1.81 15.01 20.59
C THR A 262 -1.10 14.34 19.42
N MET A 263 -1.16 13.01 19.28
CA MET A 263 -0.72 12.34 18.05
C MET A 263 -1.66 12.63 16.87
N GLN A 264 -1.16 12.48 15.65
CA GLN A 264 -1.97 12.41 14.44
C GLN A 264 -2.99 11.28 14.57
N PRO A 265 -4.24 11.51 14.14
CA PRO A 265 -5.26 10.47 14.20
C PRO A 265 -4.84 9.21 13.46
N LEU A 266 -5.09 8.06 14.06
CA LEU A 266 -4.91 6.77 13.38
C LEU A 266 -6.17 6.49 12.55
N PHE A 267 -5.98 6.18 11.27
CA PHE A 267 -7.06 5.79 10.37
C PHE A 267 -7.03 4.29 10.12
N VAL A 268 -8.20 3.67 10.11
CA VAL A 268 -8.39 2.25 9.81
C VAL A 268 -9.58 2.10 8.88
N ASN A 269 -9.41 1.39 7.77
CA ASN A 269 -10.49 1.10 6.85
C ASN A 269 -11.00 -0.33 7.06
N LEU A 270 -12.30 -0.47 7.29
CA LEU A 270 -12.99 -1.75 7.40
C LEU A 270 -13.72 -2.06 6.10
N THR A 271 -13.46 -3.22 5.51
CA THR A 271 -14.27 -3.76 4.40
C THR A 271 -15.50 -4.44 4.98
N LEU A 272 -16.69 -3.99 4.59
CA LEU A 272 -17.97 -4.56 4.98
C LEU A 272 -18.45 -5.52 3.90
N LEU A 273 -18.60 -6.78 4.27
CA LEU A 273 -19.16 -7.82 3.43
C LEU A 273 -20.59 -8.14 3.88
N ASN A 274 -21.52 -8.22 2.95
CA ASN A 274 -22.90 -8.62 3.23
C ASN A 274 -23.38 -9.67 2.22
N SER A 275 -23.48 -10.93 2.66
CA SER A 275 -23.99 -12.02 1.82
C SER A 275 -25.51 -12.17 1.82
N ARG A 276 -26.24 -11.38 2.62
CA ARG A 276 -27.70 -11.45 2.79
C ARG A 276 -28.47 -10.79 1.64
N SER A 277 -27.90 -9.74 1.08
CA SER A 277 -28.49 -8.91 0.04
C SER A 277 -27.39 -8.33 -0.84
N ALA A 278 -27.69 -8.06 -2.10
CA ALA A 278 -26.78 -7.40 -3.03
C ALA A 278 -26.43 -5.96 -2.59
N THR A 279 -27.36 -5.31 -1.87
CA THR A 279 -27.22 -3.95 -1.36
C THR A 279 -27.75 -3.83 0.07
N ALA A 280 -27.15 -2.94 0.84
CA ALA A 280 -27.58 -2.55 2.18
C ALA A 280 -27.48 -1.03 2.37
N ALA A 281 -27.92 -0.53 3.50
CA ALA A 281 -27.70 0.85 3.95
C ALA A 281 -27.42 0.87 5.45
N PHE A 282 -26.78 1.93 5.93
CA PHE A 282 -26.67 2.16 7.37
C PHE A 282 -28.06 2.50 7.93
N ALA A 283 -28.57 1.64 8.83
CA ALA A 283 -29.84 1.87 9.51
C ALA A 283 -29.73 2.94 10.61
N ALA A 284 -28.52 3.13 11.12
CA ALA A 284 -28.15 4.17 12.06
C ALA A 284 -26.66 4.51 11.89
N PRO A 285 -26.21 5.70 12.31
CA PRO A 285 -24.79 6.01 12.37
C PRO A 285 -24.01 4.93 13.16
N PRO A 286 -22.83 4.49 12.66
CA PRO A 286 -21.95 3.61 13.40
C PRO A 286 -21.62 4.18 14.78
N LEU A 287 -21.55 3.31 15.79
CA LEU A 287 -21.45 3.70 17.19
C LEU A 287 -20.19 3.11 17.83
N TRP A 288 -19.44 3.95 18.52
CA TRP A 288 -18.41 3.52 19.47
C TRP A 288 -19.06 3.24 20.83
N ARG A 289 -18.93 1.99 21.31
CA ARG A 289 -19.38 1.58 22.64
C ARG A 289 -18.15 1.36 23.54
N PRO A 290 -17.73 2.38 24.30
CA PRO A 290 -16.57 2.24 25.18
C PRO A 290 -16.84 1.22 26.30
N ARG A 291 -15.82 0.44 26.65
CA ARG A 291 -15.78 -0.43 27.84
C ARG A 291 -14.66 0.04 28.77
N ALA A 292 -13.81 -0.85 29.26
CA ALA A 292 -12.69 -0.52 30.14
C ALA A 292 -11.74 0.48 29.46
N GLY A 293 -11.41 1.60 30.12
CA GLY A 293 -10.54 2.63 29.53
C GLY A 293 -11.10 3.36 28.30
N GLY A 294 -12.27 2.98 27.79
CA GLY A 294 -12.86 3.44 26.53
C GLY A 294 -13.05 4.95 26.40
N HIS A 295 -13.19 5.66 27.52
CA HIS A 295 -13.35 7.12 27.56
C HIS A 295 -12.06 7.90 27.20
N ALA A 296 -10.90 7.24 27.25
CA ALA A 296 -9.64 7.84 26.82
C ALA A 296 -9.54 7.98 25.29
N LEU A 297 -10.38 7.26 24.55
CA LEU A 297 -10.36 7.20 23.09
C LEU A 297 -11.60 7.86 22.49
N HIS A 298 -11.37 8.78 21.57
CA HIS A 298 -12.38 9.34 20.68
C HIS A 298 -12.35 8.58 19.35
N VAL A 299 -13.52 8.11 18.93
CA VAL A 299 -13.70 7.33 17.71
C VAL A 299 -14.74 8.03 16.85
N SER A 300 -14.39 8.32 15.60
CA SER A 300 -15.28 8.89 14.60
C SER A 300 -15.25 8.08 13.32
N PHE A 301 -16.29 8.19 12.51
CA PHE A 301 -16.51 7.35 11.35
C PHE A 301 -16.68 8.16 10.07
N ALA A 302 -16.18 7.65 8.95
CA ALA A 302 -16.41 8.16 7.61
C ALA A 302 -17.09 7.07 6.77
N TYR A 303 -18.28 7.37 6.26
CA TYR A 303 -19.10 6.45 5.46
C TYR A 303 -20.09 7.23 4.60
N ASP A 304 -20.56 6.63 3.51
CA ASP A 304 -21.59 7.21 2.64
C ASP A 304 -22.97 6.68 3.05
N ASP A 305 -23.82 7.56 3.58
CA ASP A 305 -25.19 7.25 3.99
C ASP A 305 -26.22 7.43 2.86
N HIS A 306 -25.80 7.92 1.69
CA HIS A 306 -26.66 8.28 0.57
C HIS A 306 -26.62 7.27 -0.59
N ARG A 307 -25.48 6.61 -0.83
CA ARG A 307 -25.30 5.72 -2.00
C ARG A 307 -25.65 4.24 -1.75
N GLY A 308 -25.91 3.86 -0.50
CA GLY A 308 -26.04 2.46 -0.11
C GLY A 308 -24.71 1.71 -0.18
N LEU A 309 -24.63 0.57 0.50
CA LEU A 309 -23.48 -0.32 0.58
C LEU A 309 -23.65 -1.47 -0.41
N SER A 310 -22.66 -1.66 -1.27
CA SER A 310 -22.55 -2.90 -2.07
C SER A 310 -22.15 -4.07 -1.18
N ALA A 311 -22.75 -5.24 -1.41
CA ALA A 311 -22.48 -6.49 -0.71
C ALA A 311 -20.99 -6.87 -0.59
N HIS A 312 -20.18 -6.50 -1.58
CA HIS A 312 -18.81 -7.01 -1.76
C HIS A 312 -17.74 -5.90 -1.80
N ARG A 313 -18.12 -4.62 -1.66
CA ARG A 313 -17.19 -3.46 -1.62
C ARG A 313 -17.58 -2.41 -0.59
N GLY A 314 -18.49 -2.72 0.33
CA GLY A 314 -18.85 -1.79 1.40
C GLY A 314 -17.61 -1.41 2.21
N PHE A 315 -17.55 -0.17 2.68
CA PHE A 315 -16.44 0.28 3.51
C PHE A 315 -16.93 1.15 4.68
N LEU A 316 -16.11 1.21 5.72
CA LEU A 316 -16.25 2.12 6.84
C LEU A 316 -14.87 2.61 7.24
N GLY A 317 -14.63 3.92 7.09
CA GLY A 317 -13.45 4.57 7.63
C GLY A 317 -13.61 4.82 9.12
N VAL A 318 -12.61 4.45 9.92
CA VAL A 318 -12.56 4.64 11.37
C VAL A 318 -11.38 5.54 11.68
N ARG A 319 -11.64 6.65 12.36
CA ARG A 319 -10.62 7.60 12.84
C ARG A 319 -10.56 7.55 14.35
N LEU A 320 -9.36 7.27 14.87
CA LEU A 320 -9.06 7.12 16.29
C LEU A 320 -8.18 8.28 16.76
N SER A 321 -8.56 8.92 17.86
CA SER A 321 -7.75 9.94 18.52
C SER A 321 -7.84 9.82 20.04
N VAL A 322 -6.76 10.13 20.75
CA VAL A 322 -6.74 10.08 22.22
C VAL A 322 -7.20 11.42 22.79
N SER A 323 -8.08 11.37 23.78
CA SER A 323 -8.58 12.54 24.50
C SER A 323 -7.43 13.32 25.15
N SER A 324 -7.47 14.64 25.06
CA SER A 324 -6.46 15.51 25.71
C SER A 324 -6.41 15.33 27.23
N SER A 325 -7.54 14.96 27.84
CA SER A 325 -7.64 14.62 29.27
C SER A 325 -6.85 13.35 29.66
N ALA A 326 -6.52 12.49 28.69
CA ALA A 326 -5.75 11.27 28.89
C ALA A 326 -4.25 11.46 28.60
N SER A 327 -3.76 12.70 28.45
CA SER A 327 -2.35 13.00 28.13
C SER A 327 -1.32 12.46 29.14
N GLY A 328 -1.68 12.38 30.42
CA GLY A 328 -0.85 11.78 31.48
C GLY A 328 -1.27 10.37 31.87
N TRP A 329 -2.25 9.79 31.18
CA TRP A 329 -2.81 8.48 31.52
C TRP A 329 -2.10 7.36 30.75
N ALA A 330 -1.99 6.20 31.40
CA ALA A 330 -1.45 4.98 30.81
C ALA A 330 -2.41 3.83 31.09
N GLY A 331 -2.76 3.06 30.07
CA GLY A 331 -3.58 1.87 30.26
C GLY A 331 -4.17 1.32 28.98
N GLU A 332 -4.88 0.21 29.15
CA GLU A 332 -5.58 -0.47 28.07
C GLU A 332 -6.97 0.11 27.86
N VAL A 333 -7.34 0.26 26.60
CA VAL A 333 -8.64 0.72 26.12
C VAL A 333 -9.32 -0.44 25.44
N GLU A 334 -10.54 -0.74 25.85
CA GLU A 334 -11.40 -1.74 25.24
C GLU A 334 -12.76 -1.13 24.88
N GLY A 335 -13.37 -1.63 23.81
CA GLY A 335 -14.75 -1.37 23.46
C GLY A 335 -15.14 -2.02 22.14
N GLU A 336 -16.25 -1.57 21.57
CA GLU A 336 -16.83 -2.17 20.36
C GLU A 336 -17.27 -1.09 19.36
N LEU A 337 -16.94 -1.29 18.09
CA LEU A 337 -17.57 -0.58 16.99
C LEU A 337 -18.83 -1.35 16.60
N VAL A 338 -19.98 -0.67 16.65
CA VAL A 338 -21.30 -1.26 16.36
C VAL A 338 -21.84 -0.64 15.09
N ILE A 339 -21.93 -1.45 14.04
CA ILE A 339 -22.34 -1.05 12.70
C ILE A 339 -23.71 -1.65 12.46
N THR A 340 -24.74 -0.84 12.29
CA THR A 340 -26.11 -1.32 12.10
C THR A 340 -26.54 -1.13 10.67
N LEU A 341 -26.77 -2.24 9.97
CA LEU A 341 -27.14 -2.28 8.56
C LEU A 341 -28.60 -2.72 8.40
N VAL A 342 -29.21 -2.28 7.30
CA VAL A 342 -30.48 -2.82 6.82
C VAL A 342 -30.31 -3.22 5.37
N ASP A 343 -30.75 -4.43 5.04
CA ASP A 343 -30.75 -4.93 3.67
C ASP A 343 -31.69 -4.04 2.83
N THR A 344 -31.33 -3.72 1.59
CA THR A 344 -32.17 -2.91 0.71
C THR A 344 -32.59 -3.71 -0.52
N ALA A 345 -33.84 -3.54 -0.94
CA ALA A 345 -34.32 -4.08 -2.20
C ALA A 345 -34.00 -3.09 -3.32
N LEU A 346 -33.35 -3.56 -4.38
CA LEU A 346 -33.15 -2.79 -5.61
C LEU A 346 -34.51 -2.37 -6.18
N ALA A 347 -34.63 -1.10 -6.61
CA ALA A 347 -35.84 -0.64 -7.28
C ALA A 347 -36.03 -1.41 -8.62
N ALA A 348 -37.28 -1.60 -9.05
CA ALA A 348 -37.63 -2.39 -10.24
C ALA A 348 -36.99 -1.91 -11.57
N ASN A 349 -36.41 -0.71 -11.57
CA ASN A 349 -35.67 -0.07 -12.67
C ASN A 349 -34.15 -0.18 -12.54
N GLY A 350 -33.62 -0.92 -11.56
CA GLY A 350 -32.19 -1.23 -11.43
C GLY A 350 -31.30 -0.09 -10.93
N SER A 351 -31.87 1.05 -10.49
CA SER A 351 -31.07 2.15 -9.93
C SER A 351 -30.88 2.01 -8.41
N ALA A 352 -29.64 2.13 -7.95
CA ALA A 352 -29.28 2.13 -6.53
C ALA A 352 -29.88 3.33 -5.76
N ALA A 353 -30.14 4.45 -6.46
CA ALA A 353 -30.62 5.71 -5.91
C ALA A 353 -32.07 5.67 -5.35
N ALA A 354 -32.78 4.53 -5.48
CA ALA A 354 -34.15 4.34 -4.98
C ALA A 354 -34.34 3.05 -4.17
N ALA A 355 -33.26 2.47 -3.64
CA ALA A 355 -33.33 1.22 -2.89
C ALA A 355 -34.09 1.43 -1.56
N ARG A 356 -35.15 0.65 -1.31
CA ARG A 356 -35.95 0.75 -0.08
C ARG A 356 -35.46 -0.27 0.95
N PRO A 357 -35.45 0.07 2.26
CA PRO A 357 -35.18 -0.89 3.31
C PRO A 357 -36.09 -2.11 3.20
N ALA A 358 -35.50 -3.30 3.18
CA ALA A 358 -36.16 -4.58 3.06
C ALA A 358 -35.66 -5.49 4.18
N GLY A 359 -36.45 -5.63 5.24
CA GLY A 359 -36.13 -6.49 6.39
C GLY A 359 -35.77 -5.73 7.66
N SER A 360 -35.40 -6.49 8.70
CA SER A 360 -35.02 -5.94 10.00
C SER A 360 -33.55 -5.51 10.03
N PRO A 361 -33.22 -4.41 10.73
CA PRO A 361 -31.83 -4.04 10.97
C PRO A 361 -31.05 -5.18 11.66
N HIS A 362 -29.77 -5.30 11.32
CA HIS A 362 -28.84 -6.25 11.92
C HIS A 362 -27.49 -5.56 12.18
N SER A 363 -26.74 -6.06 13.15
CA SER A 363 -25.49 -5.42 13.59
C SER A 363 -24.27 -6.25 13.31
N VAL A 364 -23.22 -5.60 12.82
CA VAL A 364 -21.85 -6.09 12.80
C VAL A 364 -21.11 -5.44 13.95
N VAL A 365 -20.43 -6.25 14.76
CA VAL A 365 -19.68 -5.77 15.94
C VAL A 365 -18.20 -6.08 15.74
N VAL A 366 -17.37 -5.04 15.81
CA VAL A 366 -15.90 -5.15 15.71
C VAL A 366 -15.30 -4.76 17.06
N PRO A 367 -14.75 -5.71 17.83
CA PRO A 367 -14.04 -5.41 19.06
C PRO A 367 -12.80 -4.55 18.77
N LEU A 368 -12.57 -3.53 19.60
CA LEU A 368 -11.39 -2.67 19.53
C LEU A 368 -10.65 -2.72 20.86
N ARG A 369 -9.35 -3.00 20.78
CA ARG A 369 -8.39 -2.93 21.89
C ARG A 369 -7.21 -2.05 21.50
N ALA A 370 -6.76 -1.19 22.38
CA ALA A 370 -5.59 -0.35 22.15
C ALA A 370 -4.88 -0.03 23.46
N THR A 371 -3.56 0.16 23.40
CA THR A 371 -2.78 0.68 24.53
C THR A 371 -2.64 2.19 24.39
N VAL A 372 -2.98 2.93 25.44
CA VAL A 372 -2.69 4.36 25.55
C VAL A 372 -1.55 4.59 26.52
N VAL A 373 -0.63 5.46 26.14
CA VAL A 373 0.51 5.88 26.97
C VAL A 373 0.52 7.40 27.17
N PRO A 374 1.25 7.91 28.18
CA PRO A 374 1.47 9.34 28.33
C PRO A 374 2.14 9.92 27.09
N THR A 375 1.81 11.16 26.74
CA THR A 375 2.37 11.81 25.55
C THR A 375 3.91 11.76 25.57
N PRO A 376 4.55 11.13 24.57
CA PRO A 376 6.00 11.06 24.50
C PRO A 376 6.64 12.44 24.41
N PRO A 377 7.89 12.59 24.87
CA PRO A 377 8.63 13.83 24.68
C PRO A 377 8.72 14.21 23.21
N ARG A 378 8.55 15.51 22.91
CA ARG A 378 8.65 16.10 21.57
C ARG A 378 9.80 15.53 20.73
N ARG A 379 10.99 15.44 21.31
CA ARG A 379 12.21 14.94 20.65
C ARG A 379 12.15 13.49 20.16
N LYS A 380 11.22 12.68 20.66
CA LYS A 380 10.98 11.31 20.19
C LYS A 380 9.90 11.22 19.12
N ARG A 381 9.26 12.33 18.75
CA ARG A 381 8.11 12.35 17.83
C ARG A 381 8.54 12.87 16.47
N LEU A 382 8.37 12.04 15.45
CA LEU A 382 8.69 12.34 14.07
C LEU A 382 7.39 12.38 13.27
N LEU A 383 7.28 13.34 12.37
CA LEU A 383 6.16 13.46 11.44
C LEU A 383 6.65 13.13 10.03
N PHE A 384 5.98 12.21 9.36
CA PHE A 384 6.26 11.83 7.98
C PHE A 384 5.14 12.35 7.10
N ASP A 385 5.47 13.16 6.10
CA ASP A 385 4.50 13.68 5.14
C ASP A 385 4.21 12.64 4.05
N THR A 386 2.94 12.31 3.84
CA THR A 386 2.50 11.44 2.73
C THR A 386 1.49 12.14 1.83
N LEU A 387 1.06 13.37 2.15
CA LEU A 387 0.15 14.11 1.29
C LEU A 387 0.83 14.52 0.00
N HIS A 388 2.11 14.91 0.07
CA HIS A 388 2.85 15.39 -1.09
C HIS A 388 3.55 14.30 -1.88
N SER A 389 3.34 13.03 -1.51
CA SER A 389 3.79 11.87 -2.25
C SER A 389 2.71 11.40 -3.24
N SER A 390 3.10 10.98 -4.44
CA SER A 390 2.13 10.57 -5.46
C SER A 390 1.58 9.18 -5.15
N ALA A 391 0.28 9.11 -4.88
CA ALA A 391 -0.46 7.86 -4.97
C ALA A 391 -0.71 7.56 -6.46
N TYR A 392 0.22 6.85 -7.12
CA TYR A 392 0.01 6.34 -8.48
C TYR A 392 -1.37 5.66 -8.58
N PRO A 393 -2.12 5.80 -9.69
CA PRO A 393 -1.85 6.62 -10.87
C PRO A 393 -2.44 8.04 -10.80
N ASN A 394 -1.58 9.05 -10.66
CA ASN A 394 -1.90 10.48 -10.85
C ASN A 394 -1.31 11.06 -12.16
N GLY A 395 -0.50 10.29 -12.88
CA GLY A 395 0.28 10.74 -14.03
C GLY A 395 1.35 9.73 -14.40
N PHE A 396 2.26 10.12 -15.31
CA PHE A 396 3.47 9.36 -15.57
C PHE A 396 4.61 9.93 -14.72
N PHE A 397 4.95 9.21 -13.65
CA PHE A 397 6.05 9.53 -12.74
C PHE A 397 7.10 8.44 -12.90
N PRO A 398 8.28 8.74 -13.48
CA PRO A 398 9.21 7.70 -13.78
C PRO A 398 9.98 7.24 -12.55
N ASN A 399 10.37 5.96 -12.52
CA ASN A 399 11.11 5.35 -11.40
C ASN A 399 12.37 6.16 -11.02
N ASP A 400 12.68 6.16 -9.72
CA ASP A 400 13.85 6.85 -9.17
C ASP A 400 15.17 6.31 -9.67
N ASP A 401 15.27 5.01 -9.97
CA ASP A 401 16.44 4.38 -10.56
C ASP A 401 16.32 4.26 -12.08
N LEU A 402 16.79 5.31 -12.77
CA LEU A 402 16.85 5.38 -14.23
C LEU A 402 17.80 4.35 -14.87
N SER A 403 18.59 3.61 -14.08
CA SER A 403 19.49 2.58 -14.59
C SER A 403 18.75 1.29 -14.94
N GLN A 404 17.55 1.08 -14.38
CA GLN A 404 16.80 -0.15 -14.57
C GLN A 404 16.40 -0.35 -16.03
N LEU A 405 16.65 -1.58 -16.52
CA LEU A 405 16.35 -2.02 -17.88
C LEU A 405 14.95 -2.63 -18.01
N SER A 406 14.28 -2.92 -16.88
CA SER A 406 12.91 -3.41 -16.82
C SER A 406 11.92 -2.38 -17.37
N VAL A 407 10.82 -2.91 -17.90
CA VAL A 407 9.73 -2.21 -18.60
C VAL A 407 8.92 -1.30 -17.66
N GLU A 408 9.19 -1.36 -16.36
CA GLU A 408 8.51 -0.60 -15.31
C GLU A 408 9.13 0.80 -15.24
N LEU A 409 8.75 1.63 -16.20
CA LEU A 409 9.17 3.02 -16.27
C LEU A 409 8.58 3.86 -15.15
N MET A 410 7.63 3.36 -14.35
CA MET A 410 6.81 4.15 -13.42
C MET A 410 7.14 3.86 -11.96
N ASP A 411 7.10 4.88 -11.13
CA ASP A 411 6.99 4.73 -9.68
C ASP A 411 5.52 4.53 -9.29
N TRP A 412 5.25 3.44 -8.57
CA TRP A 412 3.93 3.10 -8.08
C TRP A 412 3.94 2.62 -6.63
N ASN A 413 5.05 2.80 -5.92
CA ASN A 413 5.24 2.22 -4.60
C ASN A 413 4.61 3.07 -3.49
N GLY A 414 4.29 4.35 -3.77
CA GLY A 414 3.42 5.21 -2.97
C GLY A 414 4.09 5.97 -1.82
N ASP A 415 5.40 5.83 -1.64
CA ASP A 415 6.28 6.67 -0.81
C ASP A 415 5.81 6.92 0.62
N SER A 416 5.29 5.85 1.23
CA SER A 416 4.73 5.85 2.57
C SER A 416 5.63 5.07 3.53
N PRO A 417 5.64 5.42 4.84
CA PRO A 417 6.28 4.60 5.88
C PRO A 417 5.80 3.15 5.94
N HIS A 418 4.67 2.85 5.31
CA HIS A 418 4.06 1.52 5.27
C HIS A 418 4.11 0.87 3.87
N THR A 419 4.79 1.51 2.92
CA THR A 419 5.17 0.95 1.62
C THR A 419 6.70 0.89 1.53
N ASN A 420 7.31 1.46 0.51
CA ASN A 420 8.72 1.33 0.18
C ASN A 420 9.68 1.99 1.21
N TYR A 421 9.17 2.82 2.13
CA TYR A 421 9.90 3.30 3.30
C TYR A 421 9.80 2.42 4.56
N VAL A 422 9.19 1.23 4.49
CA VAL A 422 9.09 0.31 5.64
C VAL A 422 10.43 0.05 6.35
N PRO A 423 11.54 -0.19 5.63
CA PRO A 423 12.81 -0.43 6.32
C PRO A 423 13.39 0.82 7.00
N LEU A 424 13.04 2.03 6.54
CA LEU A 424 13.33 3.27 7.26
C LEU A 424 12.44 3.39 8.51
N TYR A 425 11.13 3.19 8.37
CA TYR A 425 10.18 3.19 9.48
C TYR A 425 10.63 2.24 10.60
N ALA A 426 10.96 0.99 10.25
CA ALA A 426 11.43 -0.01 11.20
C ALA A 426 12.72 0.43 11.93
N SER A 427 13.65 1.08 11.23
CA SER A 427 14.90 1.60 11.82
C SER A 427 14.64 2.75 12.80
N LEU A 428 13.70 3.64 12.49
CA LEU A 428 13.28 4.73 13.37
C LEU A 428 12.56 4.20 14.62
N ARG A 429 11.63 3.26 14.45
CA ARG A 429 10.91 2.60 15.56
C ARG A 429 11.86 1.84 16.48
N ALA A 430 12.81 1.08 15.93
CA ALA A 430 13.84 0.38 16.70
C ALA A 430 14.72 1.32 17.53
N SER A 431 14.83 2.59 17.13
CA SER A 431 15.59 3.64 17.84
C SER A 431 14.74 4.42 18.86
N GLY A 432 13.48 4.00 19.05
CA GLY A 432 12.56 4.57 20.05
C GLY A 432 11.83 5.83 19.60
N PHE A 433 11.85 6.16 18.30
CA PHE A 433 11.04 7.25 17.75
C PHE A 433 9.60 6.81 17.52
N TYR A 434 8.65 7.70 17.79
CA TYR A 434 7.25 7.59 17.41
C TYR A 434 7.11 8.26 16.04
N VAL A 435 6.81 7.47 15.01
CA VAL A 435 6.68 7.97 13.63
C VAL A 435 5.18 8.07 13.32
N GLU A 436 4.73 9.30 13.13
CA GLU A 436 3.34 9.64 12.82
C GLU A 436 3.23 10.04 11.34
N VAL A 437 2.08 9.78 10.72
CA VAL A 437 1.84 10.09 9.30
C VAL A 437 0.96 11.32 9.16
N LEU A 438 1.43 12.33 8.43
CA LEU A 438 0.70 13.55 8.08
C LEU A 438 0.02 13.36 6.72
N ARG A 439 -1.32 13.38 6.74
CA ARG A 439 -2.20 13.26 5.56
C ARG A 439 -2.92 14.57 5.22
N ALA A 440 -2.29 15.68 5.56
CA ALA A 440 -2.85 17.02 5.42
C ALA A 440 -1.71 18.01 5.15
N ASP A 441 -2.03 19.19 4.66
CA ASP A 441 -1.01 20.19 4.34
C ASP A 441 -0.22 20.62 5.59
N LEU A 442 0.99 21.15 5.39
CA LEU A 442 1.92 21.55 6.45
C LEU A 442 1.38 22.68 7.36
N THR A 443 0.28 23.33 6.98
CA THR A 443 -0.41 24.32 7.85
C THR A 443 -1.30 23.67 8.90
N SER A 444 -1.65 22.40 8.73
CA SER A 444 -2.59 21.67 9.59
C SER A 444 -2.01 21.18 10.92
N PHE A 445 -0.68 21.08 11.06
CA PHE A 445 -0.05 20.53 12.26
C PHE A 445 0.69 21.59 13.10
N ASP A 446 0.76 21.33 14.42
CA ASP A 446 1.53 22.14 15.36
C ASP A 446 2.96 21.60 15.52
N ALA A 447 3.93 22.32 14.96
CA ALA A 447 5.34 21.96 15.03
C ALA A 447 5.94 21.96 16.45
N ASN A 448 5.27 22.56 17.45
CA ASN A 448 5.71 22.46 18.84
C ASN A 448 5.58 21.03 19.41
N LEU A 449 4.81 20.15 18.76
CA LEU A 449 4.59 18.77 19.18
C LEU A 449 5.64 17.79 18.65
N TYR A 450 6.37 18.16 17.60
CA TYR A 450 7.25 17.27 16.84
C TYR A 450 8.71 17.70 16.92
N GLY A 451 9.61 16.72 17.01
CA GLY A 451 11.05 16.93 16.95
C GLY A 451 11.50 17.22 15.52
N ALA A 452 11.02 16.45 14.55
CA ALA A 452 11.33 16.66 13.14
C ALA A 452 10.19 16.27 12.19
N LEU A 453 10.20 16.90 11.01
CA LEU A 453 9.39 16.58 9.83
C LEU A 453 10.28 15.92 8.78
N LEU A 454 9.79 14.82 8.20
CA LEU A 454 10.41 14.09 7.09
C LEU A 454 9.60 14.38 5.82
N LEU A 455 10.22 15.02 4.83
CA LEU A 455 9.71 15.22 3.47
C LEU A 455 10.59 14.38 2.53
N LEU A 456 10.17 13.16 2.23
CA LEU A 456 10.96 12.22 1.42
C LEU A 456 10.18 11.95 0.14
N ASP A 457 10.83 12.17 -1.00
CA ASP A 457 10.23 12.08 -2.33
C ASP A 457 8.84 12.75 -2.45
N PRO A 458 8.81 14.09 -2.52
CA PRO A 458 7.58 14.79 -2.82
C PRO A 458 7.42 14.99 -4.34
N GLU A 459 6.37 14.42 -4.92
CA GLU A 459 5.98 14.61 -6.32
C GLU A 459 4.80 15.58 -6.51
N GLU A 460 3.97 15.76 -5.49
CA GLU A 460 2.78 16.61 -5.54
C GLU A 460 3.12 18.07 -5.15
N PRO A 461 2.35 19.06 -5.64
CA PRO A 461 2.62 20.46 -5.36
C PRO A 461 2.21 20.89 -3.95
N PHE A 462 2.89 21.92 -3.43
CA PHE A 462 2.59 22.56 -2.14
C PHE A 462 1.62 23.75 -2.31
N LEU A 463 0.79 24.01 -1.31
CA LEU A 463 -0.03 25.20 -1.17
C LEU A 463 0.84 26.47 -0.98
N PRO A 464 0.38 27.63 -1.48
CA PRO A 464 1.12 28.89 -1.36
C PRO A 464 1.41 29.35 0.08
N SER A 465 0.67 28.85 1.07
CA SER A 465 0.84 29.19 2.49
C SER A 465 1.91 28.35 3.20
N GLU A 466 2.27 27.19 2.66
CA GLU A 466 3.19 26.25 3.30
C GLU A 466 4.64 26.74 3.41
N PRO A 467 5.24 27.42 2.41
CA PRO A 467 6.62 27.90 2.53
C PRO A 467 6.83 28.82 3.73
N ALA A 468 5.89 29.75 3.96
CA ALA A 468 5.94 30.67 5.08
C ALA A 468 5.75 29.95 6.43
N LYS A 469 4.85 28.97 6.48
CA LYS A 469 4.60 28.15 7.66
C LYS A 469 5.82 27.29 8.02
N LEU A 470 6.36 26.54 7.06
CA LEU A 470 7.51 25.67 7.28
C LEU A 470 8.73 26.47 7.73
N ARG A 471 8.99 27.63 7.11
CA ARG A 471 10.04 28.54 7.57
C ARG A 471 9.85 28.91 9.04
N ALA A 472 8.64 29.33 9.43
CA ALA A 472 8.37 29.75 10.81
C ALA A 472 8.55 28.58 11.79
N ASP A 473 8.14 27.37 11.43
CA ASP A 473 8.29 26.19 12.27
C ASP A 473 9.76 25.82 12.51
N VAL A 474 10.57 25.83 11.45
CA VAL A 474 12.00 25.52 11.54
C VAL A 474 12.73 26.63 12.31
N THR A 475 12.53 27.88 11.92
CA THR A 475 13.30 29.03 12.45
C THR A 475 12.86 29.51 13.82
N SER A 476 11.57 29.44 14.14
CA SER A 476 11.02 30.01 15.38
C SER A 476 10.57 28.95 16.37
N ARG A 477 10.13 27.78 15.91
CA ARG A 477 9.62 26.70 16.79
C ARG A 477 10.63 25.57 17.01
N GLY A 478 11.77 25.61 16.34
CA GLY A 478 12.83 24.62 16.54
C GLY A 478 12.53 23.25 15.92
N LEU A 479 11.71 23.21 14.86
CA LEU A 479 11.44 21.98 14.13
C LEU A 479 12.69 21.54 13.35
N GLY A 480 13.07 20.27 13.48
CA GLY A 480 14.02 19.63 12.55
C GLY A 480 13.35 19.31 11.22
N LEU A 481 14.05 19.47 10.12
CA LEU A 481 13.54 19.17 8.79
C LEU A 481 14.52 18.25 8.06
N VAL A 482 14.05 17.09 7.63
CA VAL A 482 14.78 16.22 6.71
C VAL A 482 14.06 16.27 5.37
N VAL A 483 14.79 16.62 4.32
CA VAL A 483 14.31 16.59 2.95
C VAL A 483 15.17 15.62 2.15
N ALA A 484 14.55 14.68 1.45
CA ALA A 484 15.21 13.89 0.43
C ALA A 484 14.43 14.05 -0.88
N ALA A 485 15.13 14.31 -1.97
CA ALA A 485 14.52 14.52 -3.28
C ALA A 485 15.34 13.82 -4.35
N ASP A 486 14.64 13.16 -5.26
CA ASP A 486 15.27 12.47 -6.36
C ASP A 486 15.55 13.38 -7.58
N TRP A 487 15.68 12.76 -8.73
CA TRP A 487 16.13 13.40 -9.95
C TRP A 487 15.06 14.32 -10.56
N HIS A 488 15.51 15.42 -11.15
CA HIS A 488 14.67 16.27 -11.99
C HIS A 488 15.49 16.83 -13.14
N ALA A 489 15.12 16.49 -14.37
CA ALA A 489 15.84 16.92 -15.57
C ALA A 489 14.87 17.12 -16.75
N PRO A 490 14.48 18.38 -17.05
CA PRO A 490 13.47 18.68 -18.07
C PRO A 490 13.75 18.05 -19.45
N ASP A 491 15.01 18.09 -19.90
CA ASP A 491 15.39 17.51 -21.20
C ASP A 491 15.21 15.98 -21.23
N LEU A 492 15.54 15.31 -20.11
CA LEU A 492 15.36 13.86 -20.00
C LEU A 492 13.87 13.52 -19.90
N MET A 493 13.12 14.23 -19.06
CA MET A 493 11.66 14.08 -18.92
C MET A 493 10.94 14.23 -20.26
N ALA A 494 11.34 15.21 -21.08
CA ALA A 494 10.76 15.40 -22.42
C ALA A 494 11.09 14.26 -23.40
N SER A 495 12.17 13.51 -23.15
CA SER A 495 12.57 12.34 -23.95
C SER A 495 11.94 11.02 -23.49
N LEU A 496 11.45 10.98 -22.25
CA LEU A 496 10.76 9.84 -21.66
C LEU A 496 9.29 9.90 -22.08
N ASP A 497 8.97 9.27 -23.20
CA ASP A 497 7.58 9.06 -23.63
C ASP A 497 7.09 7.68 -23.18
N TYR A 498 5.98 7.66 -22.46
CA TYR A 498 5.22 6.44 -22.18
C TYR A 498 3.90 6.50 -22.93
N THR A 499 3.60 5.47 -23.72
CA THR A 499 2.25 5.28 -24.27
C THR A 499 1.61 4.17 -23.47
N ASP A 500 0.58 4.54 -22.72
CA ASP A 500 -0.24 3.60 -21.99
C ASP A 500 -0.87 2.63 -22.99
N GLU A 501 -0.49 1.35 -22.93
CA GLU A 501 -0.99 0.35 -23.87
C GLU A 501 -2.48 0.05 -23.67
N ALA A 502 -3.02 0.28 -22.47
CA ALA A 502 -4.42 0.06 -22.14
C ALA A 502 -5.31 1.19 -22.68
N THR A 503 -4.91 2.45 -22.49
CA THR A 503 -5.70 3.62 -22.93
C THR A 503 -5.29 4.17 -24.31
N LYS A 504 -4.16 3.71 -24.85
CA LYS A 504 -3.48 4.26 -26.04
C LYS A 504 -3.15 5.76 -25.92
N GLN A 505 -3.16 6.29 -24.70
CA GLN A 505 -2.83 7.69 -24.44
C GLN A 505 -1.32 7.86 -24.28
N ARG A 506 -0.76 8.84 -24.98
CA ARG A 506 0.60 9.28 -24.72
C ARG A 506 0.61 10.07 -23.41
N ARG A 507 1.38 9.62 -22.44
CA ARG A 507 1.63 10.31 -21.18
C ARG A 507 2.99 11.01 -21.26
N VAL A 508 3.02 12.27 -20.85
CA VAL A 508 4.24 13.05 -20.68
C VAL A 508 4.62 12.99 -19.20
N CYS A 509 5.92 12.97 -18.89
CA CYS A 509 6.41 12.96 -17.51
C CYS A 509 5.83 14.16 -16.73
N GLY A 510 5.09 13.88 -15.66
CA GLY A 510 4.49 14.90 -14.79
C GLY A 510 5.54 15.56 -13.89
N ALA A 511 6.42 14.75 -13.31
CA ALA A 511 7.61 15.16 -12.57
C ALA A 511 8.80 14.25 -12.93
N GLY A 512 9.97 14.52 -12.34
CA GLY A 512 11.09 13.56 -12.37
C GLY A 512 10.83 12.43 -11.37
N GLY A 513 11.88 11.97 -10.66
CA GLY A 513 11.68 11.17 -9.45
C GLY A 513 10.98 12.01 -8.38
N ALA A 514 11.46 13.24 -8.15
CA ALA A 514 10.77 14.23 -7.31
C ALA A 514 10.26 15.45 -8.09
N ASN A 515 9.30 16.18 -7.52
CA ASN A 515 8.88 17.50 -7.96
C ASN A 515 9.79 18.60 -7.40
N VAL A 516 11.06 18.56 -7.84
CA VAL A 516 12.10 19.52 -7.46
C VAL A 516 11.68 20.99 -7.66
N PRO A 517 10.96 21.40 -8.72
CA PRO A 517 10.48 22.78 -8.84
C PRO A 517 9.60 23.22 -7.67
N ALA A 518 8.57 22.43 -7.31
CA ALA A 518 7.69 22.75 -6.19
C ALA A 518 8.44 22.71 -4.86
N LEU A 519 9.34 21.74 -4.68
CA LEU A 519 10.16 21.63 -3.49
C LEU A 519 11.12 22.83 -3.33
N ASN A 520 11.68 23.33 -4.44
CA ASN A 520 12.52 24.53 -4.43
C ASN A 520 11.74 25.79 -4.03
N GLU A 521 10.47 25.92 -4.42
CA GLU A 521 9.61 27.01 -3.98
C GLU A 521 9.31 26.90 -2.47
N LEU A 522 9.04 25.69 -1.97
CA LEU A 522 8.84 25.43 -0.55
C LEU A 522 10.05 25.83 0.30
N LEU A 523 11.25 25.49 -0.16
CA LEU A 523 12.50 25.64 0.59
C LEU A 523 13.26 26.94 0.32
N GLU A 524 12.81 27.75 -0.64
CA GLU A 524 13.39 29.07 -0.95
C GLU A 524 13.59 29.93 0.30
N PRO A 525 12.61 30.04 1.23
CA PRO A 525 12.75 30.90 2.40
C PRO A 525 13.76 30.39 3.43
N LEU A 526 14.15 29.11 3.31
CA LEU A 526 15.21 28.48 4.09
C LEU A 526 16.56 28.51 3.37
N GLY A 527 16.63 29.06 2.14
CA GLY A 527 17.89 29.19 1.39
C GLY A 527 18.41 27.87 0.81
N ILE A 528 17.55 26.87 0.63
CA ILE A 528 17.90 25.55 0.06
C ILE A 528 17.35 25.47 -1.36
N GLY A 529 18.09 24.81 -2.25
CA GLY A 529 17.62 24.55 -3.61
C GLY A 529 18.36 23.41 -4.28
N PHE A 530 17.60 22.51 -4.88
CA PHE A 530 18.06 21.37 -5.66
C PHE A 530 18.29 21.74 -7.13
N GLY A 531 19.16 20.98 -7.78
CA GLY A 531 19.52 21.14 -9.19
C GLY A 531 18.50 20.54 -10.16
N SER A 532 18.73 20.79 -11.45
CA SER A 532 17.91 20.29 -12.55
C SER A 532 18.71 19.37 -13.49
N GLN A 533 19.60 18.58 -12.91
CA GLN A 533 20.49 17.64 -13.60
C GLN A 533 20.48 16.33 -12.84
N VAL A 534 20.64 15.22 -13.57
CA VAL A 534 20.73 13.87 -13.01
C VAL A 534 22.19 13.54 -12.74
N TYR A 535 22.50 12.90 -11.62
CA TYR A 535 23.84 12.42 -11.32
C TYR A 535 23.82 10.95 -10.91
N SER A 536 24.93 10.24 -11.14
CA SER A 536 25.09 8.86 -10.70
C SER A 536 26.49 8.57 -10.18
N GLY A 537 26.60 7.70 -9.18
CA GLY A 537 27.85 7.23 -8.62
C GLY A 537 27.72 6.77 -7.17
N THR A 538 28.75 7.02 -6.37
CA THR A 538 28.77 6.65 -4.95
C THR A 538 29.43 7.74 -4.12
N TYR A 539 28.93 7.97 -2.92
CA TYR A 539 29.53 8.85 -1.93
C TYR A 539 29.79 8.10 -0.61
N ARG A 540 30.46 8.74 0.35
CA ARG A 540 30.71 8.13 1.67
C ARG A 540 29.90 8.81 2.75
N LEU A 541 29.18 8.02 3.55
CA LEU A 541 28.39 8.49 4.69
C LEU A 541 28.46 7.44 5.81
N GLY A 542 28.69 7.87 7.05
CA GLY A 542 28.75 6.95 8.20
C GLY A 542 29.82 5.84 8.08
N GLY A 543 30.90 6.06 7.32
CA GLY A 543 31.95 5.07 7.07
C GLY A 543 31.64 4.05 5.96
N GLY A 544 30.41 4.00 5.47
CA GLY A 544 29.98 3.18 4.33
C GLY A 544 30.00 3.94 2.99
N ALA A 545 29.92 3.20 1.89
CA ALA A 545 29.68 3.76 0.57
C ALA A 545 28.16 3.73 0.30
N VAL A 546 27.58 4.86 -0.08
CA VAL A 546 26.16 4.98 -0.41
C VAL A 546 26.04 5.23 -1.91
N ALA A 547 25.07 4.56 -2.55
CA ALA A 547 24.76 4.80 -3.95
C ALA A 547 24.05 6.14 -4.12
N HIS A 548 24.40 6.86 -5.17
CA HIS A 548 23.64 7.98 -5.71
C HIS A 548 23.20 7.52 -7.09
N LEU A 549 21.95 7.11 -7.25
CA LEU A 549 21.50 6.34 -8.40
C LEU A 549 21.20 7.28 -9.56
N SER A 550 20.19 8.12 -9.38
CA SER A 550 19.77 9.12 -10.34
C SER A 550 19.71 10.52 -9.75
N GLY A 551 19.90 10.69 -8.44
CA GLY A 551 19.45 11.89 -7.75
C GLY A 551 20.00 13.22 -8.30
N SER A 552 19.39 14.31 -7.84
CA SER A 552 19.77 15.68 -8.16
C SER A 552 21.10 16.09 -7.47
N SER A 553 21.32 17.40 -7.34
CA SER A 553 22.41 18.00 -6.56
C SER A 553 21.89 19.15 -5.70
N LEU A 554 22.62 19.55 -4.66
CA LEU A 554 22.33 20.78 -3.93
C LEU A 554 22.98 21.97 -4.63
N ARG A 555 22.16 22.81 -5.25
CA ARG A 555 22.59 24.03 -5.97
C ARG A 555 22.69 25.24 -5.04
N ARG A 556 21.85 25.30 -4.01
CA ARG A 556 21.82 26.37 -3.01
C ARG A 556 21.69 25.73 -1.63
N PHE A 557 22.45 26.24 -0.67
CA PHE A 557 22.36 25.83 0.72
C PHE A 557 22.73 26.99 1.64
N PRO A 558 22.19 27.07 2.88
CA PRO A 558 22.48 28.15 3.81
C PRO A 558 23.96 28.34 4.12
N ALA A 559 24.37 29.60 4.26
CA ALA A 559 25.72 29.95 4.70
C ALA A 559 25.98 29.40 6.12
N GLY A 560 27.15 28.78 6.31
CA GLY A 560 27.49 28.09 7.56
C GLY A 560 26.93 26.67 7.67
N GLY A 561 26.14 26.21 6.70
CA GLY A 561 25.80 24.80 6.55
C GLY A 561 27.00 23.95 6.12
N ARG A 562 27.03 22.69 6.56
CA ARG A 562 28.02 21.70 6.16
C ARG A 562 27.52 20.98 4.91
N LEU A 563 28.33 20.93 3.86
CA LEU A 563 28.04 20.19 2.64
C LEU A 563 28.94 18.97 2.53
N VAL A 564 28.37 17.86 2.07
CA VAL A 564 29.11 16.69 1.62
C VAL A 564 29.02 16.66 0.11
N SER A 565 30.18 16.65 -0.54
CA SER A 565 30.30 16.56 -1.99
C SER A 565 30.90 15.21 -2.40
N ALA A 566 30.53 14.74 -3.58
CA ALA A 566 31.08 13.53 -4.18
C ALA A 566 31.43 13.75 -5.65
N THR A 567 32.41 12.99 -6.13
CA THR A 567 32.76 12.97 -7.56
C THR A 567 31.81 12.01 -8.30
N LEU A 568 30.78 12.56 -8.92
CA LEU A 568 29.72 11.81 -9.62
C LEU A 568 29.79 12.00 -11.14
N SER A 569 29.20 11.06 -11.88
CA SER A 569 28.93 11.22 -13.32
C SER A 569 27.66 12.01 -13.55
N ARG A 570 27.62 12.83 -14.60
CA ARG A 570 26.39 13.51 -15.02
C ARG A 570 25.55 12.54 -15.84
N GLY A 571 24.33 12.24 -15.43
CA GLY A 571 23.46 11.26 -16.06
C GLY A 571 23.67 9.83 -15.54
N VAL A 572 22.84 8.91 -16.04
CA VAL A 572 22.78 7.50 -15.60
C VAL A 572 23.10 6.58 -16.78
N LYS A 573 23.87 5.53 -16.53
CA LYS A 573 24.19 4.53 -17.56
C LYS A 573 23.05 3.50 -17.67
N ARG A 574 22.43 3.40 -18.84
CA ARG A 574 21.38 2.42 -19.16
C ARG A 574 21.79 1.60 -20.39
N GLY A 575 22.18 0.34 -20.18
CA GLY A 575 22.82 -0.47 -21.21
C GLY A 575 24.12 0.17 -21.71
N ASP A 576 24.24 0.38 -23.03
CA ASP A 576 25.40 1.04 -23.66
C ASP A 576 25.24 2.55 -23.82
N ARG A 577 24.13 3.13 -23.35
CA ARG A 577 23.81 4.56 -23.48
C ARG A 577 23.84 5.27 -22.13
N TRP A 578 24.08 6.58 -22.17
CA TRP A 578 23.92 7.47 -21.02
C TRP A 578 22.62 8.27 -21.20
N LEU A 579 21.81 8.29 -20.16
CA LEU A 579 20.59 9.11 -20.07
C LEU A 579 20.90 10.41 -19.33
N GLY A 580 20.44 11.53 -19.88
CA GLY A 580 20.58 12.85 -19.25
C GLY A 580 22.02 13.35 -19.09
N GLY A 581 23.02 12.71 -19.73
CA GLY A 581 24.41 13.13 -19.60
C GLY A 581 25.43 12.16 -20.18
N GLU A 582 26.61 12.10 -19.55
CA GLU A 582 27.79 11.35 -19.98
C GLU A 582 28.68 10.97 -18.79
N LYS A 583 29.52 9.95 -18.98
CA LYS A 583 30.52 9.59 -17.97
C LYS A 583 31.50 10.76 -17.76
N GLY A 584 31.74 11.13 -16.50
CA GLY A 584 32.78 12.10 -16.16
C GLY A 584 32.69 12.56 -14.73
N GLY A 585 33.80 12.53 -13.99
CA GLY A 585 33.82 12.91 -12.58
C GLY A 585 33.67 14.41 -12.38
N ARG A 586 32.55 14.83 -11.78
CA ARG A 586 32.33 16.21 -11.32
C ARG A 586 32.11 16.19 -9.82
N GLU A 587 32.70 17.14 -9.11
CA GLU A 587 32.40 17.35 -7.70
C GLU A 587 31.00 17.97 -7.58
N VAL A 588 30.11 17.27 -6.88
CA VAL A 588 28.69 17.60 -6.77
C VAL A 588 28.30 17.56 -5.29
N PRO A 589 27.71 18.63 -4.73
CA PRO A 589 27.12 18.59 -3.39
C PRO A 589 25.90 17.67 -3.38
N VAL A 590 25.92 16.63 -2.54
CA VAL A 590 24.87 15.60 -2.47
C VAL A 590 24.10 15.59 -1.15
N LEU A 591 24.69 16.14 -0.09
CA LEU A 591 24.06 16.24 1.22
C LEU A 591 24.43 17.57 1.89
N GLY A 592 23.48 18.17 2.58
CA GLY A 592 23.68 19.39 3.36
C GLY A 592 23.07 19.26 4.74
N LEU A 593 23.76 19.76 5.76
CA LEU A 593 23.26 19.88 7.14
C LEU A 593 23.47 21.32 7.61
N HIS A 594 22.42 21.97 8.11
CA HIS A 594 22.50 23.30 8.68
C HIS A 594 21.72 23.36 10.00
N THR A 595 22.44 23.69 11.07
CA THR A 595 21.84 23.99 12.39
C THR A 595 21.68 25.50 12.50
N LEU A 596 20.48 25.96 12.82
CA LEU A 596 20.25 27.40 12.97
C LEU A 596 20.89 27.93 14.27
N PRO A 597 21.33 29.21 14.27
CA PRO A 597 21.90 29.84 15.46
C PRO A 597 20.97 29.76 16.69
N HIS A 598 21.52 29.82 17.90
CA HIS A 598 20.78 29.88 19.18
C HIS A 598 19.89 28.67 19.52
N GLY A 599 20.17 27.49 18.94
CA GLY A 599 19.37 26.28 19.21
C GLY A 599 17.98 26.31 18.57
N HIS A 600 17.79 27.18 17.56
CA HIS A 600 16.67 27.09 16.64
C HIS A 600 16.83 25.84 15.75
N GLY A 601 15.81 25.51 14.93
CA GLY A 601 15.71 24.22 14.25
C GLY A 601 16.89 23.89 13.33
N TRP A 602 16.82 22.73 12.70
CA TRP A 602 17.89 22.26 11.82
C TRP A 602 17.31 21.69 10.53
N VAL A 603 18.11 21.71 9.46
CA VAL A 603 17.71 21.15 8.18
C VAL A 603 18.79 20.22 7.66
N ALA A 604 18.39 19.02 7.25
CA ALA A 604 19.18 18.08 6.47
C ALA A 604 18.54 17.93 5.08
N ALA A 605 19.33 18.11 4.02
CA ALA A 605 18.88 17.95 2.64
C ALA A 605 19.72 16.87 1.94
N LEU A 606 19.07 15.86 1.38
CA LEU A 606 19.66 14.78 0.62
C LEU A 606 19.19 14.90 -0.83
N ALA A 607 20.13 14.85 -1.77
CA ALA A 607 19.83 15.02 -3.20
C ALA A 607 19.42 13.72 -3.90
N ASP A 608 19.17 12.64 -3.15
CA ASP A 608 18.74 11.32 -3.62
C ASP A 608 18.04 10.61 -2.45
N ALA A 609 16.81 10.14 -2.64
CA ALA A 609 16.02 9.44 -1.63
C ALA A 609 16.15 7.91 -1.72
N SER A 610 16.66 7.38 -2.85
CA SER A 610 16.79 5.94 -3.13
C SER A 610 17.55 5.14 -2.05
N CYS A 611 18.42 5.79 -1.26
CA CYS A 611 19.17 5.12 -0.17
C CYS A 611 18.35 4.92 1.12
N LEU A 612 17.16 5.53 1.20
CA LEU A 612 16.16 5.40 2.26
C LEU A 612 15.04 4.43 1.87
N ASP A 613 14.82 4.27 0.57
CA ASP A 613 13.85 3.39 -0.08
C ASP A 613 14.35 1.92 -0.17
N ASP A 614 13.42 0.96 -0.23
CA ASP A 614 13.60 -0.46 -0.48
C ASP A 614 13.21 -0.95 -1.88
N SER A 615 12.59 -0.09 -2.70
CA SER A 615 12.26 -0.35 -4.10
C SER A 615 13.49 -0.65 -4.96
N VAL A 616 14.66 -0.15 -4.53
CA VAL A 616 15.95 -0.41 -5.15
C VAL A 616 16.64 -1.60 -4.45
N PRO A 617 16.69 -2.80 -5.07
CA PRO A 617 17.36 -3.93 -4.46
C PRO A 617 18.87 -3.63 -4.30
N PRO A 618 19.51 -4.07 -3.20
CA PRO A 618 20.96 -3.91 -2.97
C PRO A 618 21.83 -4.55 -4.07
N ARG A 619 21.23 -5.32 -4.99
CA ARG A 619 21.89 -5.90 -6.15
C ARG A 619 22.33 -4.88 -7.20
N ALA A 620 21.81 -3.65 -7.20
CA ALA A 620 22.23 -2.61 -8.14
C ALA A 620 23.72 -2.26 -8.01
N THR A 621 24.29 -2.36 -6.79
CA THR A 621 25.74 -2.24 -6.56
C THR A 621 26.20 -3.10 -5.36
N PRO A 622 26.93 -4.22 -5.54
CA PRO A 622 27.26 -5.18 -4.48
C PRO A 622 28.24 -4.69 -3.37
N ARG A 623 28.43 -3.37 -3.23
CA ARG A 623 29.32 -2.72 -2.24
C ARG A 623 28.73 -1.48 -1.57
N THR A 624 27.46 -1.15 -1.80
CA THR A 624 26.82 0.02 -1.19
C THR A 624 25.92 -0.36 -0.02
N THR A 625 25.78 0.57 0.92
CA THR A 625 24.98 0.46 2.14
C THR A 625 23.86 1.50 2.11
N SER A 626 22.70 1.19 2.70
CA SER A 626 21.61 2.17 2.87
C SER A 626 22.06 3.37 3.73
N CYS A 627 21.47 4.55 3.50
CA CYS A 627 21.71 5.74 4.32
C CYS A 627 20.78 5.84 5.56
N ARG A 628 19.92 4.84 5.78
CA ARG A 628 18.98 4.74 6.92
C ARG A 628 19.67 4.84 8.29
N ALA A 629 20.72 4.05 8.53
CA ALA A 629 21.44 4.08 9.81
C ALA A 629 22.12 5.44 10.09
N PRO A 630 22.84 6.05 9.12
CA PRO A 630 23.30 7.43 9.26
C PRO A 630 22.19 8.45 9.56
N LEU A 631 21.02 8.36 8.91
CA LEU A 631 19.90 9.25 9.17
C LEU A 631 19.34 9.09 10.58
N VAL A 632 19.18 7.86 11.05
CA VAL A 632 18.74 7.55 12.42
C VAL A 632 19.74 8.10 13.45
N ALA A 633 21.04 7.97 13.19
CA ALA A 633 22.08 8.52 14.06
C ALA A 633 22.01 10.06 14.11
N LEU A 634 21.87 10.71 12.96
CA LEU A 634 21.67 12.16 12.86
C LEU A 634 20.45 12.61 13.66
N LEU A 635 19.29 11.97 13.48
CA LEU A 635 18.07 12.30 14.24
C LEU A 635 18.28 12.15 15.74
N SER A 636 19.00 11.10 16.16
CA SER A 636 19.28 10.85 17.58
C SER A 636 20.20 11.94 18.16
N GLU A 637 21.25 12.33 17.44
CA GLU A 637 22.20 13.36 17.86
C GLU A 637 21.54 14.75 17.91
N MET A 638 20.77 15.10 16.88
CA MET A 638 20.14 16.43 16.77
C MET A 638 18.98 16.62 17.76
N LEU A 639 18.25 15.55 18.10
CA LEU A 639 17.07 15.63 18.98
C LEU A 639 17.39 15.26 20.44
N GLU A 640 18.45 14.47 20.67
CA GLU A 640 18.95 14.07 21.99
C GLU A 640 20.48 14.25 22.09
N PRO A 641 20.98 15.50 22.02
CA PRO A 641 22.41 15.74 22.10
C PRO A 641 22.98 15.22 23.43
N PRO A 642 24.11 14.50 23.42
CA PRO A 642 24.76 14.08 24.65
C PRO A 642 25.12 15.30 25.51
N ALA A 643 24.98 15.18 26.84
CA ALA A 643 25.21 16.28 27.76
C ALA A 643 26.62 16.89 27.57
N GLY A 644 26.68 18.08 26.97
CA GLY A 644 27.91 18.86 26.76
C GLY A 644 28.57 18.77 25.37
N GLY A 645 27.93 18.15 24.37
CA GLY A 645 28.42 18.18 22.97
C GLY A 645 27.75 19.28 22.14
N GLU A 646 28.52 20.00 21.32
CA GLU A 646 27.95 20.65 20.14
C GLU A 646 27.55 19.56 19.12
N PRO A 647 26.37 19.66 18.48
CA PRO A 647 25.83 18.69 17.53
C PRO A 647 26.55 18.66 16.16
#